data_AF-A0AAU1D978-F1
#
_entry.id   AF-A0AAU1D978-F1
#
_cell.length_a   1.000
_cell.length_b   1.000
_cell.length_c   1.000
_cell.angle_alpha   90.00
_cell.angle_beta   90.00
_cell.angle_gamma   90.00
#
_symmetry.space_group_name_H-M   'P 1'
#
loop_
_entity.id
_entity.type
_entity.pdbx_description
1 polymer ?
#
loop_
_entity_poly.entity_id
_entity_poly.type
_entity_poly.pdbx_seq_one_letter_code
_entity_poly.pdbx_strand_id
1 'polypeptide(L)'
;MGTFDGTAGSTTADGRALFAAVRSVLTRVDDHAARAQGRPGRGESPAAGGADGPAGTDAPGAGAHRAAAADGPGRQGGDPGAEPLPRSELAAQGSTPTAAAGGAPAAQGLRAAAPGVRRPATLDSLVACFGLSPFERDVVLLAAAAELDATTGGRCAAASGDPERAHPTFSLALAALDGAHWSALTPVAPLRRWRLVELEDETRLTTSRLRLDERILHFLVGSPYLDSRLHGLLRRAPVPESLPASYDLAASQVAASWAGAGAHAPLRVELVGGDLRTRADIAAAAARRSGLGLYSMAADDMPTDPAERDRLARLWQREAIMLPAALLVEVGELDRDQAAATDAFIESAAVPLVVSSLDPRQTARPRGERVTVPPLDSDEQLGVWADAFAEVPEVSEEDLRDLVEQFSLPPHLIRSAGAAVVRDLPGEDELDATALAWRAGLTEARMGMDELGRRIEPRAAWGDLVLAERQLRILREIVAHVRQRSTVYQEWGFAETLRRGLGVTALFAGGSGTGKTLAAEVMAKELGLDLFIIDLSQVVSKYIGETEKNLRKVFDAAERGGALLLFDEADALFGKRSEVKDSHDRYANLEVSYLLMRMEAYRGLAILTTNMKQALDTAFMRRIRFVVDFPFPGESERAEIWRRVLPARAPMKGIDPEQLARLTVAGGSIRNIALSGAFLAAEEGDRLQMRHMLEAARTEYLKLDRSLTPSEVHGWV
;
A
#
# COMPACT_ATOMS: atom_id res chain seq x y z
N MET A 1 23.83 48.71 8.35
CA MET A 1 24.50 49.68 7.45
C MET A 1 25.46 48.90 6.58
N GLY A 2 25.11 48.73 5.31
CA GLY A 2 25.75 47.80 4.38
C GLY A 2 24.90 47.75 3.13
N THR A 3 25.34 48.44 2.09
CA THR A 3 24.60 48.68 0.85
C THR A 3 24.62 47.42 -0.02
N PHE A 4 23.43 46.85 -0.27
CA PHE A 4 23.24 45.91 -1.37
C PHE A 4 23.27 46.68 -2.68
N ASP A 5 24.41 46.65 -3.36
CA ASP A 5 24.58 47.31 -4.65
C ASP A 5 24.04 46.41 -5.78
N GLY A 6 23.46 47.04 -6.80
CA GLY A 6 22.64 46.33 -7.79
C GLY A 6 23.46 45.65 -8.89
N THR A 7 23.62 44.34 -8.83
CA THR A 7 24.03 43.53 -10.01
C THR A 7 22.81 42.90 -10.67
N ALA A 8 22.49 43.36 -11.87
CA ALA A 8 21.35 42.88 -12.66
C ALA A 8 21.44 41.37 -12.93
N GLY A 9 20.52 40.60 -12.35
CA GLY A 9 20.34 39.19 -12.68
C GLY A 9 19.93 39.03 -14.15
N SER A 10 20.58 38.11 -14.86
CA SER A 10 20.36 37.91 -16.29
C SER A 10 18.92 37.49 -16.59
N THR A 11 18.11 38.42 -17.10
CA THR A 11 16.72 38.10 -17.49
C THR A 11 16.73 37.09 -18.63
N THR A 12 16.24 35.88 -18.36
CA THR A 12 16.05 34.83 -19.37
C THR A 12 15.23 35.36 -20.55
N ALA A 13 15.37 34.73 -21.72
CA ALA A 13 14.63 35.15 -22.91
C ALA A 13 13.11 35.13 -22.66
N ASP A 14 12.64 34.14 -21.89
CA ASP A 14 11.24 33.96 -21.49
C ASP A 14 10.75 35.10 -20.58
N GLY A 15 11.56 35.51 -19.58
CA GLY A 15 11.22 36.66 -18.74
C GLY A 15 11.05 37.95 -19.55
N ARG A 16 11.93 38.20 -20.53
CA ARG A 16 11.79 39.36 -21.44
C ARG A 16 10.52 39.28 -22.30
N ALA A 17 10.13 38.09 -22.75
CA ALA A 17 8.87 37.90 -23.48
C ALA A 17 7.65 38.15 -22.59
N LEU A 18 7.65 37.67 -21.34
CA LEU A 18 6.59 37.91 -20.35
C LEU A 18 6.40 39.40 -20.07
N PHE A 19 7.47 40.14 -19.75
CA PHE A 19 7.40 41.59 -19.51
C PHE A 19 7.02 42.40 -20.76
N ALA A 20 7.28 41.90 -21.97
CA ALA A 20 6.75 42.51 -23.20
C ALA A 20 5.24 42.28 -23.33
N ALA A 21 4.75 41.08 -23.06
CA ALA A 21 3.32 40.75 -23.10
C ALA A 21 2.51 41.52 -22.04
N VAL A 22 3.02 41.61 -20.81
CA VAL A 22 2.43 42.43 -19.72
C VAL A 22 2.28 43.91 -20.14
N ARG A 23 3.34 44.52 -20.70
CA ARG A 23 3.27 45.91 -21.18
C ARG A 23 2.27 46.10 -22.33
N SER A 24 2.12 45.12 -23.21
CA SER A 24 1.11 45.15 -24.28
C SER A 24 -0.33 45.10 -23.74
N VAL A 25 -0.57 44.40 -22.63
CA VAL A 25 -1.86 44.39 -21.93
C VAL A 25 -2.11 45.72 -21.23
N LEU A 26 -1.12 46.22 -20.47
CA LEU A 26 -1.23 47.51 -19.78
C LEU A 26 -1.45 48.70 -20.73
N THR A 27 -0.87 48.67 -21.94
CA THR A 27 -1.11 49.70 -22.96
C THR A 27 -2.59 49.77 -23.37
N ARG A 28 -3.26 48.61 -23.53
CA ARG A 28 -4.69 48.57 -23.86
C ARG A 28 -5.59 49.05 -22.70
N VAL A 29 -5.14 48.88 -21.46
CA VAL A 29 -5.78 49.46 -20.26
C VAL A 29 -5.64 50.98 -20.25
N ASP A 30 -4.46 51.54 -20.56
CA ASP A 30 -4.26 52.99 -20.72
C ASP A 30 -5.15 53.55 -21.85
N ASP A 31 -5.19 52.89 -23.00
CA ASP A 31 -6.04 53.27 -24.14
C ASP A 31 -7.53 53.24 -23.78
N HIS A 32 -7.96 52.34 -22.88
CA HIS A 32 -9.31 52.34 -22.34
C HIS A 32 -9.53 53.56 -21.42
N ALA A 33 -8.61 53.84 -20.49
CA ALA A 33 -8.68 54.99 -19.59
C ALA A 33 -8.78 56.32 -20.37
N ALA A 34 -7.94 56.50 -21.39
CA ALA A 34 -7.95 57.68 -22.26
C ALA A 34 -9.28 57.84 -23.00
N ARG A 35 -9.86 56.74 -23.51
CA ARG A 35 -11.19 56.74 -24.17
C ARG A 35 -12.33 57.01 -23.20
N ALA A 36 -12.24 56.57 -21.95
CA ALA A 36 -13.22 56.84 -20.91
C ALA A 36 -13.20 58.33 -20.50
N GLN A 37 -12.01 58.91 -20.32
CA GLN A 37 -11.81 60.32 -19.98
C GLN A 37 -12.16 61.28 -21.15
N GLY A 38 -12.02 60.82 -22.40
CA GLY A 38 -12.34 61.59 -23.61
C GLY A 38 -13.84 61.68 -23.97
N ARG A 39 -14.75 61.06 -23.23
CA ARG A 39 -16.20 61.21 -23.44
C ARG A 39 -16.73 62.45 -22.70
N PRO A 40 -17.32 63.45 -23.39
CA PRO A 40 -17.93 64.59 -22.70
C PRO A 40 -19.10 64.11 -21.84
N GLY A 41 -19.10 64.50 -20.57
CA GLY A 41 -20.15 64.12 -19.61
C GLY A 41 -21.52 64.64 -20.03
N ARG A 42 -22.56 63.81 -19.82
CA ARG A 42 -23.93 64.33 -19.72
C ARG A 42 -24.01 65.13 -18.41
N GLY A 43 -23.93 66.46 -18.54
CA GLY A 43 -23.94 67.37 -17.41
C GLY A 43 -25.28 67.38 -16.65
N GLU A 44 -25.23 67.88 -15.42
CA GLU A 44 -26.39 68.09 -14.56
C GLU A 44 -27.19 69.35 -14.96
N SER A 45 -28.49 69.32 -14.63
CA SER A 45 -29.37 70.48 -14.37
C SER A 45 -29.79 71.38 -15.56
N PRO A 46 -30.90 72.18 -15.44
CA PRO A 46 -31.60 72.60 -14.21
C PRO A 46 -33.13 72.37 -14.17
N ALA A 47 -33.76 72.84 -13.09
CA ALA A 47 -35.17 72.64 -12.75
C ALA A 47 -36.16 73.72 -13.29
N ALA A 48 -37.37 73.27 -13.67
CA ALA A 48 -38.63 74.04 -13.84
C ALA A 48 -39.84 73.05 -13.95
N GLY A 49 -41.11 73.41 -13.70
CA GLY A 49 -41.64 74.67 -13.17
C GLY A 49 -43.15 74.69 -12.73
N GLY A 50 -43.96 73.66 -13.03
CA GLY A 50 -45.39 73.54 -12.65
C GLY A 50 -46.43 73.85 -13.75
N ALA A 51 -47.47 73.00 -13.89
CA ALA A 51 -48.90 73.37 -13.96
C ALA A 51 -49.83 72.17 -14.32
N ASP A 52 -50.97 72.09 -13.61
CA ASP A 52 -52.29 71.48 -13.91
C ASP A 52 -52.51 69.98 -14.25
N GLY A 53 -53.58 69.43 -13.64
CA GLY A 53 -54.18 68.10 -13.88
C GLY A 53 -55.48 68.18 -14.73
N PRO A 54 -56.55 67.38 -14.51
CA PRO A 54 -56.88 66.61 -13.28
C PRO A 54 -57.59 65.22 -13.44
N ALA A 55 -57.86 64.61 -12.27
CA ALA A 55 -59.04 63.79 -11.88
C ALA A 55 -59.20 62.28 -12.25
N GLY A 56 -59.63 61.51 -11.23
CA GLY A 56 -60.16 60.12 -11.30
C GLY A 56 -59.58 59.17 -10.22
N THR A 57 -59.96 59.19 -8.94
CA THR A 57 -61.07 58.41 -8.28
C THR A 57 -61.07 56.90 -8.66
N ASP A 58 -61.08 55.89 -7.77
CA ASP A 58 -61.36 55.82 -6.32
C ASP A 58 -60.58 54.69 -5.59
N ALA A 59 -60.74 54.57 -4.27
CA ALA A 59 -60.02 53.65 -3.37
C ALA A 59 -60.89 52.43 -2.87
N PRO A 60 -60.73 51.84 -1.66
CA PRO A 60 -59.86 50.66 -1.44
C PRO A 60 -60.49 49.49 -0.64
N GLY A 61 -59.70 48.43 -0.39
CA GLY A 61 -59.85 47.49 0.75
C GLY A 61 -59.55 46.02 0.42
N ALA A 62 -59.29 45.08 1.34
CA ALA A 62 -58.75 45.02 2.71
C ALA A 62 -59.16 43.66 3.34
N GLY A 63 -58.27 42.98 4.10
CA GLY A 63 -58.56 41.76 4.88
C GLY A 63 -58.38 40.42 4.10
N ALA A 64 -57.66 39.36 4.49
CA ALA A 64 -57.12 38.81 5.76
C ALA A 64 -57.93 37.63 6.39
N HIS A 65 -57.19 36.66 6.97
CA HIS A 65 -57.57 35.44 7.74
C HIS A 65 -57.79 34.13 6.91
N ARG A 66 -57.03 33.04 7.17
CA ARG A 66 -57.07 32.01 8.28
C ARG A 66 -58.33 31.12 8.23
N ALA A 67 -58.35 29.83 8.59
CA ALA A 67 -57.35 28.76 8.84
C ALA A 67 -58.08 27.41 9.12
N ALA A 68 -57.34 26.29 9.31
CA ALA A 68 -57.76 24.99 9.89
C ALA A 68 -58.73 24.11 9.05
N ALA A 69 -58.89 22.78 9.22
CA ALA A 69 -58.05 21.66 9.72
C ALA A 69 -58.92 20.36 9.69
N ALA A 70 -58.26 19.19 9.66
CA ALA A 70 -58.75 17.83 10.04
C ALA A 70 -59.70 17.10 9.05
N ASP A 71 -59.85 15.77 9.01
CA ASP A 71 -59.26 14.64 9.79
C ASP A 71 -59.22 13.34 8.92
N GLY A 72 -58.70 12.20 9.43
CA GLY A 72 -58.74 10.87 8.77
C GLY A 72 -60.14 10.18 8.79
N PRO A 73 -60.30 8.86 8.46
CA PRO A 73 -59.29 7.76 8.53
C PRO A 73 -59.39 6.62 7.45
N GLY A 74 -58.50 5.59 7.55
CA GLY A 74 -58.97 4.18 7.55
C GLY A 74 -58.66 3.17 6.41
N ARG A 75 -57.60 2.36 6.60
CA ARG A 75 -57.43 0.88 6.35
C ARG A 75 -57.48 0.21 4.94
N GLN A 76 -56.38 -0.52 4.68
CA GLN A 76 -56.21 -1.92 4.20
C GLN A 76 -56.62 -2.39 2.78
N GLY A 77 -55.67 -3.05 2.09
CA GLY A 77 -55.96 -4.17 1.18
C GLY A 77 -54.99 -4.43 0.01
N GLY A 78 -54.23 -5.54 0.06
CA GLY A 78 -53.93 -6.41 -1.11
C GLY A 78 -52.85 -6.01 -2.15
N ASP A 79 -51.75 -6.77 -2.16
CA ASP A 79 -50.99 -7.19 -3.37
C ASP A 79 -51.81 -8.32 -4.10
N PRO A 80 -51.53 -8.81 -5.35
CA PRO A 80 -50.27 -8.73 -6.10
C PRO A 80 -50.30 -8.58 -7.65
N GLY A 81 -49.12 -8.28 -8.20
CA GLY A 81 -48.57 -8.94 -9.41
C GLY A 81 -49.06 -8.53 -10.82
N ALA A 82 -48.13 -8.06 -11.66
CA ALA A 82 -48.23 -8.13 -13.12
C ALA A 82 -46.84 -8.14 -13.80
N GLU A 83 -46.61 -9.08 -14.71
CA GLU A 83 -45.44 -9.19 -15.59
C GLU A 83 -45.53 -8.27 -16.84
N PRO A 84 -44.45 -8.08 -17.62
CA PRO A 84 -44.32 -6.97 -18.56
C PRO A 84 -44.86 -7.25 -19.98
N LEU A 85 -45.27 -6.18 -20.67
CA LEU A 85 -45.62 -6.17 -22.11
C LEU A 85 -44.98 -4.95 -22.82
N PRO A 86 -44.85 -4.97 -24.16
CA PRO A 86 -43.50 -4.94 -24.74
C PRO A 86 -43.11 -3.64 -25.46
N ARG A 87 -41.85 -3.64 -25.93
CA ARG A 87 -41.28 -2.67 -26.86
C ARG A 87 -42.19 -2.45 -28.08
N SER A 88 -42.37 -1.18 -28.44
CA SER A 88 -42.69 -0.78 -29.81
C SER A 88 -41.63 0.22 -30.30
N GLU A 89 -41.14 -0.01 -31.52
CA GLU A 89 -40.22 0.89 -32.20
C GLU A 89 -41.01 2.07 -32.77
N LEU A 90 -40.45 3.28 -32.67
CA LEU A 90 -40.90 4.42 -33.47
C LEU A 90 -39.66 5.22 -33.91
N ALA A 91 -39.41 5.15 -35.21
CA ALA A 91 -38.21 5.71 -35.82
C ALA A 91 -38.29 7.23 -35.96
N ALA A 92 -37.17 7.88 -35.63
CA ALA A 92 -36.63 9.09 -36.23
C ALA A 92 -37.59 10.11 -36.89
N GLN A 93 -37.73 11.28 -36.26
CA GLN A 93 -37.68 12.55 -37.00
C GLN A 93 -37.11 13.67 -36.12
N GLY A 94 -36.26 14.50 -36.74
CA GLY A 94 -35.17 15.20 -36.07
C GLY A 94 -35.51 16.36 -35.13
N SER A 95 -34.59 16.57 -34.18
CA SER A 95 -34.20 17.86 -33.61
C SER A 95 -32.88 17.66 -32.85
N THR A 96 -31.75 18.02 -33.45
CA THR A 96 -30.43 17.96 -32.79
C THR A 96 -30.24 19.13 -31.83
N PRO A 97 -30.10 18.91 -30.51
CA PRO A 97 -29.51 19.92 -29.64
C PRO A 97 -27.99 19.93 -29.90
N THR A 98 -27.46 21.08 -30.30
CA THR A 98 -26.02 21.25 -30.56
C THR A 98 -25.23 21.02 -29.28
N ALA A 99 -24.56 19.86 -29.17
CA ALA A 99 -23.68 19.57 -28.06
C ALA A 99 -22.48 20.54 -28.08
N ALA A 100 -22.38 21.41 -27.07
CA ALA A 100 -21.21 22.27 -26.89
C ALA A 100 -19.98 21.38 -26.64
N ALA A 101 -19.00 21.46 -27.54
CA ALA A 101 -17.82 20.61 -27.54
C ALA A 101 -16.85 20.97 -26.39
N GLY A 102 -17.10 20.40 -25.21
CA GLY A 102 -16.14 20.35 -24.11
C GLY A 102 -15.05 19.32 -24.39
N GLY A 103 -14.16 19.60 -25.33
CA GLY A 103 -12.98 18.77 -25.59
C GLY A 103 -11.99 18.86 -24.42
N ALA A 104 -11.56 17.72 -23.87
CA ALA A 104 -10.41 17.69 -22.97
C ALA A 104 -9.16 18.23 -23.71
N PRO A 105 -8.22 18.92 -23.02
CA PRO A 105 -7.02 19.43 -23.66
C PRO A 105 -6.24 18.27 -24.28
N ALA A 106 -5.88 18.42 -25.56
CA ALA A 106 -5.14 17.38 -26.26
C ALA A 106 -3.74 17.27 -25.67
N ALA A 107 -3.44 16.14 -24.99
CA ALA A 107 -2.11 15.79 -24.46
C ALA A 107 -1.01 15.62 -25.53
N GLN A 108 -1.24 16.11 -26.75
CA GLN A 108 -0.35 16.03 -27.92
C GLN A 108 0.82 17.03 -27.83
N GLY A 109 0.77 18.00 -26.91
CA GLY A 109 1.80 19.05 -26.75
C GLY A 109 3.08 18.62 -26.02
N LEU A 110 3.03 17.60 -25.15
CA LEU A 110 4.19 17.14 -24.37
C LEU A 110 4.79 15.83 -24.91
N ARG A 111 5.19 15.83 -26.18
CA ARG A 111 6.27 14.93 -26.60
C ARG A 111 7.60 15.54 -26.17
N ALA A 112 8.50 14.72 -25.63
CA ALA A 112 9.87 15.14 -25.34
C ALA A 112 10.46 15.77 -26.61
N ALA A 113 10.78 17.06 -26.53
CA ALA A 113 11.39 17.78 -27.63
C ALA A 113 12.72 17.09 -28.00
N ALA A 114 12.87 16.71 -29.27
CA ALA A 114 14.15 16.23 -29.78
C ALA A 114 15.25 17.27 -29.45
N PRO A 115 16.46 16.83 -29.02
CA PRO A 115 17.51 17.74 -28.59
C PRO A 115 17.88 18.70 -29.72
N GLY A 116 17.44 19.97 -29.60
CA GLY A 116 17.59 21.00 -30.63
C GLY A 116 16.37 21.90 -30.85
N VAL A 117 15.15 21.49 -30.47
CA VAL A 117 13.97 22.36 -30.58
C VAL A 117 13.97 23.41 -29.45
N ARG A 118 13.86 24.69 -29.79
CA ARG A 118 13.67 25.77 -28.79
C ARG A 118 12.40 25.50 -27.99
N ARG A 119 12.51 25.47 -26.66
CA ARG A 119 11.32 25.44 -25.79
C ARG A 119 10.46 26.67 -26.09
N PRO A 120 9.13 26.54 -26.24
CA PRO A 120 8.24 27.70 -26.31
C PRO A 120 8.30 28.48 -24.99
N ALA A 121 8.00 29.78 -25.06
CA ALA A 121 7.95 30.61 -23.85
C ALA A 121 6.91 30.05 -22.86
N THR A 122 7.14 30.24 -21.56
CA THR A 122 6.29 29.74 -20.47
C THR A 122 4.82 30.12 -20.65
N LEU A 123 4.55 31.35 -21.12
CA LEU A 123 3.22 31.85 -21.44
C LEU A 123 2.55 31.08 -22.60
N ASP A 124 3.27 30.85 -23.70
CA ASP A 124 2.72 30.12 -24.85
C ASP A 124 2.50 28.63 -24.50
N SER A 125 3.34 28.08 -23.62
CA SER A 125 3.15 26.75 -23.02
C SER A 125 1.87 26.71 -22.19
N LEU A 126 1.61 27.70 -21.33
CA LEU A 126 0.39 27.79 -20.52
C LEU A 126 -0.87 27.85 -21.41
N VAL A 127 -0.82 28.68 -22.46
CA VAL A 127 -1.91 28.82 -23.45
C VAL A 127 -2.19 27.49 -24.16
N ALA A 128 -1.14 26.80 -24.64
CA ALA A 128 -1.29 25.52 -25.32
C ALA A 128 -1.79 24.40 -24.39
N CYS A 129 -1.31 24.36 -23.14
CA CYS A 129 -1.67 23.36 -22.15
C CYS A 129 -3.14 23.41 -21.74
N PHE A 130 -3.68 24.61 -21.53
CA PHE A 130 -5.04 24.80 -21.02
C PHE A 130 -6.04 25.27 -22.08
N GLY A 131 -5.62 25.38 -23.35
CA GLY A 131 -6.47 25.78 -24.48
C GLY A 131 -6.99 27.22 -24.37
N LEU A 132 -6.19 28.12 -23.80
CA LEU A 132 -6.64 29.48 -23.50
C LEU A 132 -6.91 30.28 -24.78
N SER A 133 -8.07 30.94 -24.84
CA SER A 133 -8.33 31.95 -25.86
C SER A 133 -7.40 33.18 -25.71
N PRO A 134 -7.26 34.02 -26.76
CA PRO A 134 -6.49 35.26 -26.66
C PRO A 134 -6.95 36.18 -25.52
N PHE A 135 -8.27 36.25 -25.27
CA PHE A 135 -8.84 37.01 -24.16
C PHE A 135 -8.45 36.42 -22.80
N GLU A 136 -8.55 35.09 -22.61
CA GLU A 136 -8.17 34.44 -21.35
C GLU A 136 -6.66 34.55 -21.08
N ARG A 137 -5.82 34.47 -22.12
CA ARG A 137 -4.38 34.79 -22.05
C ARG A 137 -4.15 36.21 -21.53
N ASP A 138 -4.86 37.19 -22.09
CA ASP A 138 -4.70 38.59 -21.69
C ASP A 138 -5.28 38.88 -20.29
N VAL A 139 -6.31 38.14 -19.84
CA VAL A 139 -6.79 38.16 -18.44
C VAL A 139 -5.73 37.63 -17.48
N VAL A 140 -5.06 36.51 -17.80
CA VAL A 140 -3.94 35.97 -17.01
C VAL A 140 -2.79 36.97 -16.95
N LEU A 141 -2.46 37.64 -18.06
CA LEU A 141 -1.43 38.67 -18.09
C LEU A 141 -1.80 39.93 -17.30
N LEU A 142 -3.08 40.35 -17.31
CA LEU A 142 -3.55 41.48 -16.52
C LEU A 142 -3.49 41.17 -15.02
N ALA A 143 -3.82 39.95 -14.61
CA ALA A 143 -3.64 39.48 -13.23
C ALA A 143 -2.16 39.39 -12.84
N ALA A 144 -1.29 38.87 -13.72
CA ALA A 144 0.15 38.83 -13.53
C ALA A 144 0.77 40.24 -13.40
N ALA A 145 0.25 41.21 -14.14
CA ALA A 145 0.73 42.60 -14.12
C ALA A 145 0.63 43.24 -12.72
N ALA A 146 -0.39 42.87 -11.93
CA ALA A 146 -0.56 43.41 -10.58
C ALA A 146 0.54 42.96 -9.59
N GLU A 147 1.18 41.82 -9.85
CA GLU A 147 2.27 41.28 -9.02
C GLU A 147 3.66 41.60 -9.63
N LEU A 148 3.74 41.86 -10.94
CA LEU A 148 5.00 42.07 -11.68
C LEU A 148 5.32 43.53 -12.05
N ASP A 149 4.32 44.43 -12.07
CA ASP A 149 4.47 45.84 -12.43
C ASP A 149 3.75 46.75 -11.41
N ALA A 150 4.54 47.53 -10.66
CA ALA A 150 4.05 48.41 -9.61
C ALA A 150 3.12 49.55 -10.08
N THR A 151 3.08 49.85 -11.38
CA THR A 151 2.19 50.88 -11.95
C THR A 151 0.79 50.37 -12.26
N THR A 152 0.59 49.04 -12.29
CA THR A 152 -0.69 48.40 -12.63
C THR A 152 -1.86 48.91 -11.80
N GLY A 153 -1.69 49.08 -10.48
CA GLY A 153 -2.78 49.54 -9.62
C GLY A 153 -3.31 50.93 -10.00
N GLY A 154 -2.40 51.88 -10.27
CA GLY A 154 -2.78 53.23 -10.72
C GLY A 154 -3.45 53.22 -12.10
N ARG A 155 -2.99 52.36 -13.02
CA ARG A 155 -3.62 52.15 -14.34
C ARG A 155 -5.03 51.57 -14.21
N CYS A 156 -5.22 50.58 -13.34
CA CYS A 156 -6.53 49.97 -13.09
C CYS A 156 -7.53 50.97 -12.48
N ALA A 157 -7.10 51.80 -11.53
CA ALA A 157 -7.94 52.88 -10.97
C ALA A 157 -8.34 53.91 -12.03
N ALA A 158 -7.38 54.37 -12.84
CA ALA A 158 -7.60 55.34 -13.91
C ALA A 158 -8.53 54.81 -15.01
N ALA A 159 -8.39 53.53 -15.37
CA ALA A 159 -9.24 52.87 -16.37
C ALA A 159 -10.64 52.52 -15.85
N SER A 160 -10.77 52.22 -14.55
CA SER A 160 -12.06 51.94 -13.90
C SER A 160 -12.85 53.21 -13.56
N GLY A 161 -12.20 54.38 -13.55
CA GLY A 161 -12.79 55.64 -13.12
C GLY A 161 -13.08 55.73 -11.62
N ASP A 162 -12.45 54.85 -10.82
CA ASP A 162 -12.73 54.66 -9.40
C ASP A 162 -11.39 54.43 -8.66
N PRO A 163 -10.94 55.37 -7.79
CA PRO A 163 -9.70 55.24 -7.03
C PRO A 163 -9.62 53.99 -6.15
N GLU A 164 -10.76 53.49 -5.66
CA GLU A 164 -10.82 52.29 -4.82
C GLU A 164 -10.63 51.00 -5.63
N ARG A 165 -10.71 51.07 -6.97
CA ARG A 165 -10.49 49.92 -7.90
C ARG A 165 -9.09 49.91 -8.48
N ALA A 166 -8.10 50.11 -7.61
CA ALA A 166 -6.68 50.05 -7.95
C ALA A 166 -6.14 48.62 -8.20
N HIS A 167 -6.93 47.76 -8.85
CA HIS A 167 -6.61 46.34 -9.07
C HIS A 167 -7.32 45.77 -10.32
N PRO A 168 -6.80 44.69 -10.93
CA PRO A 168 -7.48 43.96 -11.99
C PRO A 168 -8.87 43.46 -11.59
N THR A 169 -9.87 43.67 -12.43
CA THR A 169 -11.23 43.12 -12.29
C THR A 169 -11.70 42.55 -13.62
N PHE A 170 -12.64 41.61 -13.60
CA PHE A 170 -13.16 41.03 -14.85
C PHE A 170 -13.98 42.03 -15.67
N SER A 171 -14.64 43.00 -15.01
CA SER A 171 -15.30 44.12 -15.69
C SER A 171 -14.32 45.02 -16.44
N LEU A 172 -13.15 45.34 -15.85
CA LEU A 172 -12.08 46.05 -16.55
C LEU A 172 -11.55 45.22 -17.74
N ALA A 173 -11.32 43.93 -17.55
CA ALA A 173 -10.87 43.04 -18.62
C ALA A 173 -11.84 43.02 -19.81
N LEU A 174 -13.15 42.85 -19.55
CA LEU A 174 -14.20 42.89 -20.58
C LEU A 174 -14.28 44.23 -21.33
N ALA A 175 -13.87 45.34 -20.70
CA ALA A 175 -13.98 46.68 -21.27
C ALA A 175 -12.71 47.14 -22.00
N ALA A 176 -11.54 46.64 -21.60
CA ALA A 176 -10.23 47.09 -22.08
C ALA A 176 -9.51 46.10 -23.02
N LEU A 177 -9.81 44.80 -22.95
CA LEU A 177 -9.10 43.76 -23.70
C LEU A 177 -9.88 43.28 -24.94
N ASP A 178 -9.14 42.78 -25.93
CA ASP A 178 -9.69 42.30 -27.20
C ASP A 178 -10.33 40.91 -27.06
N GLY A 179 -11.35 40.63 -27.88
CA GLY A 179 -12.01 39.31 -27.90
C GLY A 179 -12.83 38.97 -26.64
N ALA A 180 -13.19 39.98 -25.85
CA ALA A 180 -13.92 39.86 -24.59
C ALA A 180 -15.19 39.01 -24.68
N HIS A 181 -15.34 38.05 -23.76
CA HIS A 181 -16.51 37.18 -23.68
C HIS A 181 -16.79 36.70 -22.24
N TRP A 182 -18.08 36.63 -21.89
CA TRP A 182 -18.54 36.28 -20.55
C TRP A 182 -18.25 34.84 -20.13
N SER A 183 -18.10 33.90 -21.07
CA SER A 183 -17.86 32.49 -20.76
C SER A 183 -16.51 32.23 -20.07
N ALA A 184 -15.52 33.11 -20.22
CA ALA A 184 -14.17 32.98 -19.66
C ALA A 184 -14.16 32.80 -18.12
N LEU A 185 -15.14 33.37 -17.42
CA LEU A 185 -15.24 33.31 -15.94
C LEU A 185 -16.29 32.29 -15.45
N THR A 186 -16.78 31.41 -16.33
CA THR A 186 -17.66 30.31 -15.90
C THR A 186 -16.85 29.25 -15.13
N PRO A 187 -17.46 28.50 -14.18
CA PRO A 187 -16.74 27.47 -13.40
C PRO A 187 -16.10 26.35 -14.25
N VAL A 188 -16.58 26.16 -15.48
CA VAL A 188 -16.08 25.14 -16.42
C VAL A 188 -15.00 25.67 -17.38
N ALA A 189 -14.86 26.98 -17.53
CA ALA A 189 -13.86 27.59 -18.40
C ALA A 189 -12.45 27.51 -17.79
N PRO A 190 -11.37 27.44 -18.61
CA PRO A 190 -10.01 27.22 -18.16
C PRO A 190 -9.55 28.08 -16.97
N LEU A 191 -9.89 29.38 -16.97
CA LEU A 191 -9.48 30.33 -15.93
C LEU A 191 -9.87 29.90 -14.52
N ARG A 192 -11.14 29.51 -14.32
CA ARG A 192 -11.65 29.03 -13.02
C ARG A 192 -11.47 27.54 -12.83
N ARG A 193 -11.71 26.73 -13.88
CA ARG A 193 -11.60 25.26 -13.83
C ARG A 193 -10.21 24.84 -13.36
N TRP A 194 -9.16 25.47 -13.88
CA TRP A 194 -7.78 25.16 -13.51
C TRP A 194 -7.20 26.09 -12.45
N ARG A 195 -8.02 26.93 -11.80
CA ARG A 195 -7.56 27.95 -10.83
C ARG A 195 -6.33 28.69 -11.36
N LEU A 196 -6.42 29.23 -12.58
CA LEU A 196 -5.36 30.07 -13.12
C LEU A 196 -5.43 31.47 -12.51
N VAL A 197 -6.67 31.94 -12.29
CA VAL A 197 -6.99 33.14 -11.54
C VAL A 197 -8.00 32.80 -10.44
N GLU A 198 -7.88 33.49 -9.31
CA GLU A 198 -8.79 33.42 -8.18
C GLU A 198 -9.50 34.77 -7.98
N LEU A 199 -10.75 34.72 -7.51
CA LEU A 199 -11.55 35.91 -7.17
C LEU A 199 -11.47 36.09 -5.65
N GLU A 200 -11.19 37.32 -5.20
CA GLU A 200 -11.15 37.65 -3.75
C GLU A 200 -12.53 37.56 -3.08
N ASP A 201 -13.60 37.71 -3.87
CA ASP A 201 -15.00 37.60 -3.47
C ASP A 201 -15.81 36.94 -4.59
N GLU A 202 -16.12 35.66 -4.45
CA GLU A 202 -16.89 34.90 -5.45
C GLU A 202 -18.36 35.37 -5.57
N THR A 203 -18.88 36.18 -4.64
CA THR A 203 -20.24 36.77 -4.76
C THR A 203 -20.28 37.92 -5.77
N ARG A 204 -19.12 38.52 -6.10
CA ARG A 204 -18.99 39.70 -6.97
C ARG A 204 -18.13 39.43 -8.21
N LEU A 205 -18.52 38.43 -8.99
CA LEU A 205 -17.78 37.89 -10.14
C LEU A 205 -17.10 38.93 -11.06
N THR A 206 -17.73 40.07 -11.34
CA THR A 206 -17.21 41.07 -12.29
C THR A 206 -16.35 42.17 -11.67
N THR A 207 -16.62 42.54 -10.42
CA THR A 207 -16.01 43.69 -9.74
C THR A 207 -15.07 43.28 -8.62
N SER A 208 -15.03 42.00 -8.26
CA SER A 208 -14.02 41.44 -7.36
C SER A 208 -12.63 41.51 -8.00
N ARG A 209 -11.61 41.60 -7.13
CA ARG A 209 -10.21 41.55 -7.52
C ARG A 209 -9.88 40.19 -8.13
N LEU A 210 -9.37 40.22 -9.35
CA LEU A 210 -8.70 39.08 -9.98
C LEU A 210 -7.28 38.99 -9.43
N ARG A 211 -6.95 37.84 -8.85
CA ARG A 211 -5.59 37.48 -8.43
C ARG A 211 -5.09 36.34 -9.31
N LEU A 212 -3.80 36.34 -9.63
CA LEU A 212 -3.16 35.19 -10.26
C LEU A 212 -2.84 34.16 -9.17
N ASP A 213 -3.06 32.87 -9.44
CA ASP A 213 -2.59 31.80 -8.54
C ASP A 213 -1.05 31.80 -8.48
N GLU A 214 -0.49 31.75 -7.27
CA GLU A 214 0.96 31.84 -7.01
C GLU A 214 1.77 30.83 -7.83
N ARG A 215 1.27 29.61 -7.97
CA ARG A 215 1.93 28.53 -8.69
C ARG A 215 1.96 28.79 -10.20
N ILE A 216 0.98 29.54 -10.72
CA ILE A 216 0.96 30.03 -12.11
C ILE A 216 1.89 31.22 -12.30
N LEU A 217 1.94 32.16 -11.35
CA LEU A 217 2.90 33.28 -11.37
C LEU A 217 4.34 32.75 -11.49
N HIS A 218 4.70 31.81 -10.62
CA HIS A 218 6.03 31.20 -10.61
C HIS A 218 6.31 30.38 -11.87
N PHE A 219 5.32 29.71 -12.46
CA PHE A 219 5.48 29.06 -13.77
C PHE A 219 5.81 30.07 -14.87
N LEU A 220 5.10 31.20 -14.93
CA LEU A 220 5.31 32.23 -15.95
C LEU A 220 6.72 32.82 -15.87
N VAL A 221 7.25 33.08 -14.66
CA VAL A 221 8.64 33.57 -14.48
C VAL A 221 9.71 32.47 -14.61
N GLY A 222 9.33 31.21 -14.85
CA GLY A 222 10.25 30.11 -15.14
C GLY A 222 10.78 29.35 -13.93
N SER A 223 10.05 29.33 -12.81
CA SER A 223 10.35 28.54 -11.61
C SER A 223 9.42 27.31 -11.50
N PRO A 224 9.86 26.10 -11.92
CA PRO A 224 9.06 24.88 -11.82
C PRO A 224 9.23 24.19 -10.47
N TYR A 225 8.13 24.00 -9.75
CA TYR A 225 8.03 23.19 -8.52
C TYR A 225 6.61 22.60 -8.42
N LEU A 226 6.38 21.64 -7.53
CA LEU A 226 5.04 21.08 -7.28
C LEU A 226 4.20 22.08 -6.47
N ASP A 227 2.89 22.17 -6.70
CA ASP A 227 2.02 23.03 -5.89
C ASP A 227 2.12 22.72 -4.39
N SER A 228 2.27 23.74 -3.55
CA SER A 228 2.49 23.59 -2.11
C SER A 228 1.33 22.90 -1.39
N ARG A 229 0.11 23.00 -1.91
CA ARG A 229 -1.09 22.30 -1.41
C ARG A 229 -1.02 20.79 -1.61
N LEU A 230 -0.11 20.29 -2.47
CA LEU A 230 0.11 18.87 -2.71
C LEU A 230 1.31 18.29 -1.93
N HIS A 231 2.19 19.12 -1.35
CA HIS A 231 3.41 18.64 -0.67
C HIS A 231 3.17 17.67 0.50
N GLY A 232 2.04 17.79 1.19
CA GLY A 232 1.66 16.87 2.27
C GLY A 232 1.11 15.53 1.80
N LEU A 233 0.64 15.45 0.55
CA LEU A 233 -0.09 14.29 -0.01
C LEU A 233 0.71 13.54 -1.08
N LEU A 234 1.67 14.21 -1.73
CA LEU A 234 2.45 13.67 -2.84
C LEU A 234 3.93 13.56 -2.50
N ARG A 235 4.50 12.38 -2.73
CA ARG A 235 5.93 12.11 -2.61
C ARG A 235 6.51 11.85 -3.99
N ARG A 236 7.66 12.43 -4.33
CA ARG A 236 8.33 12.11 -5.59
C ARG A 236 8.95 10.73 -5.49
N ALA A 237 8.56 9.81 -6.38
CA ALA A 237 9.14 8.48 -6.41
C ALA A 237 10.57 8.55 -7.00
N PRO A 238 11.58 7.89 -6.39
CA PRO A 238 12.90 7.75 -6.99
C PRO A 238 12.79 6.84 -8.22
N VAL A 239 13.58 7.13 -9.25
CA VAL A 239 13.67 6.24 -10.41
C VAL A 239 14.83 5.27 -10.18
N PRO A 240 14.64 3.94 -10.31
CA PRO A 240 15.73 2.99 -10.18
C PRO A 240 16.78 3.18 -11.29
N GLU A 241 18.03 2.86 -10.98
CA GLU A 241 19.13 2.91 -11.95
C GLU A 241 18.93 1.80 -12.99
N SER A 242 18.92 0.55 -12.54
CA SER A 242 18.61 -0.67 -13.31
C SER A 242 17.31 -1.35 -12.84
N LEU A 243 16.75 -2.19 -13.70
CA LEU A 243 15.68 -3.15 -13.38
C LEU A 243 16.05 -4.51 -13.98
N PRO A 244 15.65 -5.63 -13.35
CA PRO A 244 15.63 -6.95 -14.00
C PRO A 244 14.82 -6.92 -15.30
N ALA A 245 15.15 -7.78 -16.27
CA ALA A 245 14.55 -7.79 -17.60
C ALA A 245 13.02 -7.98 -17.58
N SER A 246 12.50 -8.81 -16.69
CA SER A 246 11.06 -9.04 -16.49
C SER A 246 10.35 -7.80 -15.93
N TYR A 247 11.00 -7.06 -15.02
CA TYR A 247 10.47 -5.81 -14.46
C TYR A 247 10.56 -4.67 -15.47
N ASP A 248 11.62 -4.67 -16.29
CA ASP A 248 11.82 -3.72 -17.38
C ASP A 248 10.80 -3.95 -18.52
N LEU A 249 10.42 -5.20 -18.79
CA LEU A 249 9.31 -5.55 -19.68
C LEU A 249 7.98 -5.05 -19.13
N ALA A 250 7.70 -5.26 -17.83
CA ALA A 250 6.50 -4.71 -17.18
C ALA A 250 6.46 -3.17 -17.26
N ALA A 251 7.59 -2.50 -17.01
CA ALA A 251 7.71 -1.05 -17.18
C ALA A 251 7.52 -0.59 -18.63
N SER A 252 7.88 -1.42 -19.62
CA SER A 252 7.61 -1.17 -21.04
C SER A 252 6.12 -1.21 -21.36
N GLN A 253 5.38 -2.18 -20.78
CA GLN A 253 3.93 -2.31 -20.95
C GLN A 253 3.21 -1.07 -20.38
N VAL A 254 3.51 -0.69 -19.12
CA VAL A 254 2.96 0.52 -18.48
C VAL A 254 3.23 1.78 -19.31
N ALA A 255 4.46 1.94 -19.84
CA ALA A 255 4.80 3.09 -20.69
C ALA A 255 4.08 3.07 -22.05
N ALA A 256 3.83 1.88 -22.62
CA ALA A 256 3.09 1.72 -23.87
C ALA A 256 1.61 2.10 -23.73
N SER A 257 0.98 1.82 -22.58
CA SER A 257 -0.39 2.27 -22.27
C SER A 257 -0.55 3.79 -22.42
N TRP A 258 0.45 4.55 -21.94
CA TRP A 258 0.48 6.01 -22.04
C TRP A 258 0.88 6.54 -23.42
N ALA A 259 1.54 5.72 -24.25
CA ALA A 259 1.89 6.07 -25.62
C ALA A 259 0.71 5.91 -26.61
N GLY A 260 -0.36 5.23 -26.21
CA GLY A 260 -1.56 4.99 -27.02
C GLY A 260 -2.24 6.29 -27.49
N ALA A 261 -2.32 6.50 -28.80
CA ALA A 261 -2.88 7.72 -29.37
C ALA A 261 -4.41 7.65 -29.55
N GLY A 262 -5.17 8.33 -28.68
CA GLY A 262 -6.59 8.59 -28.90
C GLY A 262 -7.33 9.09 -27.66
N ALA A 263 -8.51 9.70 -27.83
CA ALA A 263 -9.38 10.15 -26.73
C ALA A 263 -9.97 9.00 -25.88
N HIS A 264 -9.56 7.76 -26.14
CA HIS A 264 -10.02 6.53 -25.51
C HIS A 264 -8.86 5.61 -25.08
N ALA A 265 -7.60 6.06 -25.21
CA ALA A 265 -6.47 5.31 -24.69
C ALA A 265 -6.49 5.30 -23.15
N PRO A 266 -6.26 4.15 -22.48
CA PRO A 266 -6.27 4.08 -21.03
C PRO A 266 -5.02 4.75 -20.45
N LEU A 267 -5.14 6.03 -20.07
CA LEU A 267 -4.12 6.73 -19.27
C LEU A 267 -3.93 6.10 -17.87
N ARG A 268 -4.86 5.22 -17.47
CA ARG A 268 -4.85 4.41 -16.25
C ARG A 268 -4.26 3.03 -16.54
N VAL A 269 -3.23 2.67 -15.77
CA VAL A 269 -2.69 1.30 -15.66
C VAL A 269 -2.90 0.78 -14.24
N GLU A 270 -3.29 -0.47 -14.09
CA GLU A 270 -3.34 -1.18 -12.81
C GLU A 270 -2.13 -2.13 -12.74
N LEU A 271 -1.23 -1.91 -11.78
CA LEU A 271 -0.06 -2.72 -11.54
C LEU A 271 -0.30 -3.62 -10.33
N VAL A 272 -0.36 -4.93 -10.54
CA VAL A 272 -0.88 -5.91 -9.59
C VAL A 272 0.21 -6.91 -9.16
N GLY A 273 0.23 -7.30 -7.89
CA GLY A 273 1.15 -8.31 -7.36
C GLY A 273 2.54 -7.76 -7.02
N GLY A 274 3.41 -8.63 -6.53
CA GLY A 274 4.69 -8.23 -5.92
C GLY A 274 4.50 -7.41 -4.62
N ASP A 275 5.57 -6.78 -4.16
CA ASP A 275 5.51 -5.81 -3.06
C ASP A 275 5.30 -4.36 -3.55
N LEU A 276 5.01 -3.45 -2.62
CA LEU A 276 4.72 -2.05 -2.90
C LEU A 276 5.90 -1.30 -3.54
N ARG A 277 7.13 -1.57 -3.10
CA ARG A 277 8.33 -0.88 -3.58
C ARG A 277 8.71 -1.34 -4.98
N THR A 278 8.61 -2.64 -5.28
CA THR A 278 8.79 -3.16 -6.63
C THR A 278 7.77 -2.57 -7.60
N ARG A 279 6.49 -2.42 -7.21
CA ARG A 279 5.49 -1.71 -8.02
C ARG A 279 5.86 -0.25 -8.27
N ALA A 280 6.36 0.45 -7.26
CA ALA A 280 6.82 1.83 -7.39
C ALA A 280 8.05 1.97 -8.32
N ASP A 281 9.05 1.09 -8.19
CA ASP A 281 10.25 1.08 -9.03
C ASP A 281 9.90 0.83 -10.52
N ILE A 282 8.99 -0.12 -10.81
CA ILE A 282 8.46 -0.39 -12.17
C ILE A 282 7.72 0.84 -12.73
N ALA A 283 6.81 1.43 -11.94
CA ALA A 283 6.06 2.62 -12.36
C ALA A 283 6.99 3.83 -12.60
N ALA A 284 8.06 3.99 -11.81
CA ALA A 284 9.01 5.07 -11.94
C ALA A 284 9.88 4.92 -13.20
N ALA A 285 10.30 3.70 -13.53
CA ALA A 285 10.98 3.40 -14.78
C ALA A 285 10.08 3.63 -16.01
N ALA A 286 8.81 3.24 -15.93
CA ALA A 286 7.82 3.54 -16.97
C ALA A 286 7.63 5.06 -17.16
N ALA A 287 7.52 5.82 -16.06
CA ALA A 287 7.38 7.27 -16.12
C ALA A 287 8.61 7.93 -16.78
N ARG A 288 9.83 7.52 -16.39
CA ARG A 288 11.09 7.97 -17.04
C ARG A 288 11.06 7.75 -18.55
N ARG A 289 10.57 6.59 -19.02
CA ARG A 289 10.48 6.23 -20.45
C ARG A 289 9.53 7.13 -21.23
N SER A 290 8.40 7.49 -20.63
CA SER A 290 7.44 8.43 -21.21
C SER A 290 7.83 9.91 -21.03
N GLY A 291 8.99 10.21 -20.44
CA GLY A 291 9.45 11.57 -20.17
C GLY A 291 8.74 12.26 -19.01
N LEU A 292 8.10 11.49 -18.13
CA LEU A 292 7.31 11.94 -16.99
C LEU A 292 8.07 11.76 -15.67
N GLY A 293 7.87 12.67 -14.71
CA GLY A 293 8.22 12.43 -13.30
C GLY A 293 7.11 11.65 -12.59
N LEU A 294 7.44 10.66 -11.76
CA LEU A 294 6.44 9.96 -10.95
C LEU A 294 6.30 10.60 -9.56
N TYR A 295 5.06 10.86 -9.16
CA TYR A 295 4.69 11.15 -7.77
C TYR A 295 3.80 10.02 -7.25
N SER A 296 3.88 9.69 -5.96
CA SER A 296 2.98 8.74 -5.31
C SER A 296 2.16 9.36 -4.19
N MET A 297 1.00 8.75 -3.94
CA MET A 297 -0.02 9.12 -2.96
C MET A 297 -0.57 7.83 -2.34
N ALA A 298 -0.70 7.78 -1.01
CA ALA A 298 -1.43 6.68 -0.38
C ALA A 298 -2.93 6.84 -0.68
N ALA A 299 -3.62 5.74 -1.00
CA ALA A 299 -5.06 5.79 -1.23
C ALA A 299 -5.84 6.18 0.04
N ASP A 300 -5.26 5.99 1.22
CA ASP A 300 -5.78 6.45 2.52
C ASP A 300 -5.79 7.98 2.67
N ASP A 301 -4.93 8.70 1.94
CA ASP A 301 -4.90 10.18 1.91
C ASP A 301 -5.97 10.79 0.98
N MET A 302 -6.79 9.96 0.30
CA MET A 302 -7.81 10.41 -0.64
C MET A 302 -9.02 11.03 0.08
N PRO A 303 -9.47 12.25 -0.26
CA PRO A 303 -10.65 12.83 0.40
C PRO A 303 -11.94 12.04 0.11
N THR A 304 -12.66 11.68 1.17
CA THR A 304 -13.99 11.05 1.07
C THR A 304 -15.06 12.05 0.61
N ASP A 305 -14.96 13.31 1.04
CA ASP A 305 -15.82 14.40 0.55
C ASP A 305 -15.67 14.59 -0.98
N PRO A 306 -16.77 14.53 -1.76
CA PRO A 306 -16.69 14.68 -3.21
C PRO A 306 -16.13 16.03 -3.68
N ALA A 307 -16.36 17.13 -2.96
CA ALA A 307 -15.91 18.46 -3.38
C ALA A 307 -14.42 18.70 -3.06
N GLU A 308 -13.88 18.08 -2.02
CA GLU A 308 -12.43 18.01 -1.75
C GLU A 308 -11.72 17.12 -2.75
N ARG A 309 -12.26 15.92 -3.03
CA ARG A 309 -11.70 15.01 -4.03
C ARG A 309 -11.65 15.64 -5.43
N ASP A 310 -12.71 16.33 -5.84
CA ASP A 310 -12.80 17.04 -7.12
C ASP A 310 -11.88 18.29 -7.17
N ARG A 311 -11.63 18.95 -6.02
CA ARG A 311 -10.56 19.98 -5.90
C ARG A 311 -9.17 19.36 -6.07
N LEU A 312 -8.88 18.25 -5.39
CA LEU A 312 -7.61 17.54 -5.48
C LEU A 312 -7.34 17.02 -6.90
N ALA A 313 -8.33 16.39 -7.54
CA ALA A 313 -8.22 15.87 -8.90
C ALA A 313 -7.90 16.98 -9.92
N ARG A 314 -8.56 18.14 -9.84
CA ARG A 314 -8.24 19.29 -10.69
C ARG A 314 -6.86 19.85 -10.44
N LEU A 315 -6.45 19.98 -9.17
CA LEU A 315 -5.13 20.52 -8.82
C LEU A 315 -4.01 19.58 -9.32
N TRP A 316 -4.14 18.28 -9.08
CA TRP A 316 -3.22 17.29 -9.63
C TRP A 316 -3.17 17.30 -11.16
N GLN A 317 -4.33 17.30 -11.84
CA GLN A 317 -4.38 17.36 -13.31
C GLN A 317 -3.70 18.61 -13.85
N ARG A 318 -3.87 19.77 -13.21
CA ARG A 318 -3.17 21.01 -13.56
C ARG A 318 -1.65 20.86 -13.43
N GLU A 319 -1.18 20.32 -12.31
CA GLU A 319 0.26 20.10 -12.09
C GLU A 319 0.85 19.07 -13.04
N ALA A 320 0.16 17.96 -13.34
CA ALA A 320 0.61 16.93 -14.28
C ALA A 320 0.65 17.38 -15.76
N ILE A 321 -0.08 18.45 -16.10
CA ILE A 321 -0.02 19.12 -17.40
C ILE A 321 1.17 20.09 -17.45
N MET A 322 1.42 20.86 -16.38
CA MET A 322 2.47 21.88 -16.32
C MET A 322 3.87 21.31 -16.01
N LEU A 323 3.91 20.24 -15.21
CA LEU A 323 5.05 19.38 -14.95
C LEU A 323 4.71 18.04 -15.62
N PRO A 324 5.37 17.62 -16.71
CA PRO A 324 5.12 16.29 -17.30
C PRO A 324 5.30 15.21 -16.22
N ALA A 325 4.19 14.67 -15.73
CA ALA A 325 4.18 13.82 -14.56
C ALA A 325 3.06 12.77 -14.59
N ALA A 326 3.30 11.67 -13.89
CA ALA A 326 2.34 10.61 -13.63
C ALA A 326 2.10 10.49 -12.11
N LEU A 327 0.94 9.95 -11.73
CA LEU A 327 0.60 9.64 -10.35
C LEU A 327 0.58 8.14 -10.12
N LEU A 328 1.18 7.68 -9.02
CA LEU A 328 1.05 6.35 -8.46
C LEU A 328 0.09 6.43 -7.26
N VAL A 329 -1.09 5.81 -7.37
CA VAL A 329 -1.99 5.65 -6.22
C VAL A 329 -1.69 4.30 -5.57
N GLU A 330 -1.18 4.34 -4.35
CA GLU A 330 -0.77 3.17 -3.57
C GLU A 330 -1.98 2.66 -2.76
N VAL A 331 -2.60 1.57 -3.22
CA VAL A 331 -3.83 1.03 -2.62
C VAL A 331 -3.48 0.02 -1.52
N GLY A 332 -3.68 0.44 -0.28
CA GLY A 332 -3.57 -0.38 0.93
C GLY A 332 -4.88 -1.09 1.30
N GLU A 333 -5.08 -1.29 2.61
CA GLU A 333 -6.28 -1.92 3.18
C GLU A 333 -7.37 -0.89 3.46
N LEU A 334 -8.12 -0.50 2.42
CA LEU A 334 -9.12 0.56 2.50
C LEU A 334 -10.45 0.07 3.10
N ASP A 335 -11.12 0.93 3.86
CA ASP A 335 -12.54 0.77 4.19
C ASP A 335 -13.44 1.02 2.96
N ARG A 336 -14.76 0.84 3.13
CA ARG A 336 -15.73 0.96 2.03
C ARG A 336 -15.80 2.37 1.44
N ASP A 337 -15.78 3.39 2.28
CA ASP A 337 -15.98 4.78 1.85
C ASP A 337 -14.68 5.31 1.23
N GLN A 338 -13.53 4.92 1.80
CA GLN A 338 -12.21 5.22 1.27
C GLN A 338 -11.95 4.51 -0.07
N ALA A 339 -12.39 3.25 -0.22
CA ALA A 339 -12.34 2.55 -1.50
C ALA A 339 -13.21 3.23 -2.56
N ALA A 340 -14.44 3.62 -2.22
CA ALA A 340 -15.34 4.33 -3.14
C ALA A 340 -14.82 5.72 -3.54
N ALA A 341 -14.20 6.46 -2.61
CA ALA A 341 -13.53 7.73 -2.89
C ALA A 341 -12.33 7.54 -3.84
N THR A 342 -11.49 6.54 -3.57
CA THR A 342 -10.35 6.17 -4.40
C THR A 342 -10.78 5.78 -5.82
N ASP A 343 -11.84 4.97 -5.96
CA ASP A 343 -12.39 4.62 -7.27
C ASP A 343 -12.95 5.82 -8.03
N ALA A 344 -13.70 6.69 -7.36
CA ALA A 344 -14.21 7.91 -7.98
C ALA A 344 -13.09 8.85 -8.46
N PHE A 345 -11.98 8.95 -7.73
CA PHE A 345 -10.79 9.69 -8.16
C PHE A 345 -10.16 9.04 -9.41
N ILE A 346 -9.88 7.73 -9.34
CA ILE A 346 -9.25 6.96 -10.41
C ILE A 346 -10.09 6.99 -11.70
N GLU A 347 -11.42 6.92 -11.62
CA GLU A 347 -12.31 7.04 -12.79
C GLU A 347 -12.35 8.45 -13.39
N SER A 348 -12.03 9.48 -12.61
CA SER A 348 -12.01 10.89 -13.05
C SER A 348 -10.68 11.35 -13.66
N ALA A 349 -9.64 10.51 -13.60
CA ALA A 349 -8.29 10.87 -14.00
C ALA A 349 -8.16 11.06 -15.53
N ALA A 350 -7.79 12.28 -15.94
CA ALA A 350 -7.53 12.66 -17.33
C ALA A 350 -6.02 12.78 -17.66
N VAL A 351 -5.15 12.24 -16.80
CA VAL A 351 -3.68 12.31 -16.88
C VAL A 351 -3.07 10.94 -16.54
N PRO A 352 -1.81 10.65 -16.93
CA PRO A 352 -1.15 9.37 -16.65
C PRO A 352 -1.21 8.96 -15.17
N LEU A 353 -1.74 7.76 -14.94
CA LEU A 353 -2.03 7.20 -13.61
C LEU A 353 -1.65 5.71 -13.56
N VAL A 354 -0.88 5.32 -12.55
CA VAL A 354 -0.73 3.92 -12.13
C VAL A 354 -1.50 3.72 -10.83
N VAL A 355 -2.27 2.63 -10.74
CA VAL A 355 -2.88 2.14 -9.51
C VAL A 355 -2.07 0.93 -9.06
N SER A 356 -1.42 1.03 -7.90
CA SER A 356 -0.62 -0.04 -7.30
C SER A 356 -1.47 -0.81 -6.30
N SER A 357 -1.70 -2.10 -6.54
CA SER A 357 -2.47 -2.97 -5.62
C SER A 357 -1.86 -4.36 -5.50
N LEU A 358 -2.11 -5.05 -4.39
CA LEU A 358 -1.69 -6.45 -4.23
C LEU A 358 -2.57 -7.38 -5.07
N ASP A 359 -3.88 -7.29 -4.88
CA ASP A 359 -4.90 -8.02 -5.63
C ASP A 359 -5.51 -7.13 -6.75
N PRO A 360 -6.07 -7.74 -7.82
CA PRO A 360 -6.79 -6.99 -8.86
C PRO A 360 -8.09 -6.36 -8.31
N ARG A 361 -8.29 -5.06 -8.53
CA ARG A 361 -9.44 -4.32 -7.99
C ARG A 361 -10.70 -4.57 -8.83
N GLN A 362 -11.82 -4.82 -8.16
CA GLN A 362 -13.13 -5.04 -8.80
C GLN A 362 -13.85 -3.71 -9.06
N THR A 363 -13.39 -2.95 -10.05
CA THR A 363 -13.97 -1.63 -10.37
C THR A 363 -15.09 -1.73 -11.41
N ALA A 364 -16.18 -0.95 -11.24
CA ALA A 364 -17.36 -0.95 -12.11
C ALA A 364 -17.06 -0.60 -13.58
N ARG A 365 -15.93 0.06 -13.86
CA ARG A 365 -15.44 0.35 -15.22
C ARG A 365 -14.01 -0.18 -15.41
N PRO A 366 -13.81 -1.34 -16.08
CA PRO A 366 -12.49 -1.92 -16.32
C PRO A 366 -11.71 -1.23 -17.47
N ARG A 367 -11.86 0.10 -17.63
CA ARG A 367 -11.14 0.88 -18.65
C ARG A 367 -9.75 1.26 -18.14
N GLY A 368 -8.87 0.27 -18.08
CA GLY A 368 -7.45 0.42 -17.75
C GLY A 368 -6.68 -0.80 -18.26
N GLU A 369 -5.41 -0.62 -18.59
CA GLU A 369 -4.53 -1.77 -18.84
C GLU A 369 -4.14 -2.39 -17.50
N ARG A 370 -4.03 -3.73 -17.42
CA ARG A 370 -3.54 -4.42 -16.23
C ARG A 370 -2.20 -5.07 -16.54
N VAL A 371 -1.19 -4.70 -15.76
CA VAL A 371 0.14 -5.31 -15.76
C VAL A 371 0.31 -6.06 -14.45
N THR A 372 0.67 -7.33 -14.52
CA THR A 372 1.03 -8.12 -13.32
C THR A 372 2.54 -8.04 -13.15
N VAL A 373 3.01 -7.77 -11.93
CA VAL A 373 4.44 -7.89 -11.60
C VAL A 373 4.84 -9.36 -11.74
N PRO A 374 5.75 -9.71 -12.66
CA PRO A 374 6.19 -11.08 -12.82
C PRO A 374 7.03 -11.52 -11.61
N PRO A 375 7.08 -12.82 -11.27
CA PRO A 375 8.17 -13.34 -10.45
C PRO A 375 9.49 -13.19 -11.23
N LEU A 376 10.59 -13.02 -10.51
CA LEU A 376 11.93 -13.13 -11.10
C LEU A 376 12.30 -14.61 -11.21
N ASP A 377 12.95 -14.99 -12.30
CA ASP A 377 13.56 -16.31 -12.42
C ASP A 377 14.91 -16.38 -11.67
N SER A 378 15.53 -17.57 -11.64
CA SER A 378 16.79 -17.79 -10.94
C SER A 378 17.98 -17.04 -11.54
N ASP A 379 17.99 -16.79 -12.84
CA ASP A 379 19.09 -16.07 -13.52
C ASP A 379 18.97 -14.56 -13.25
N GLU A 380 17.75 -14.01 -13.29
CA GLU A 380 17.47 -12.63 -12.88
C GLU A 380 17.76 -12.40 -11.40
N GLN A 381 17.37 -13.34 -10.52
CA GLN A 381 17.73 -13.31 -9.10
C GLN A 381 19.24 -13.31 -8.92
N LEU A 382 19.96 -14.25 -9.55
CA LEU A 382 21.42 -14.35 -9.47
C LEU A 382 22.10 -13.05 -9.92
N GLY A 383 21.64 -12.42 -11.00
CA GLY A 383 22.13 -11.11 -11.44
C GLY A 383 21.93 -10.01 -10.39
N VAL A 384 20.75 -9.95 -9.75
CA VAL A 384 20.46 -8.96 -8.70
C VAL A 384 21.28 -9.20 -7.43
N TRP A 385 21.52 -10.46 -7.05
CA TRP A 385 22.41 -10.81 -5.95
C TRP A 385 23.87 -10.47 -6.28
N ALA A 386 24.35 -10.79 -7.49
CA ALA A 386 25.70 -10.44 -7.93
C ALA A 386 25.94 -8.91 -7.94
N ASP A 387 24.99 -8.13 -8.47
CA ASP A 387 25.06 -6.65 -8.44
C ASP A 387 25.09 -6.10 -6.99
N ALA A 388 24.29 -6.67 -6.09
CA ALA A 388 24.21 -6.22 -4.69
C ALA A 388 25.43 -6.61 -3.84
N PHE A 389 26.15 -7.67 -4.22
CA PHE A 389 27.32 -8.20 -3.52
C PHE A 389 28.64 -7.91 -4.25
N ALA A 390 28.63 -7.10 -5.31
CA ALA A 390 29.80 -6.78 -6.12
C ALA A 390 30.96 -6.09 -5.34
N GLU A 391 30.65 -5.45 -4.20
CA GLU A 391 31.64 -4.83 -3.29
C GLU A 391 32.00 -5.73 -2.08
N VAL A 392 31.40 -6.93 -1.97
CA VAL A 392 31.64 -7.89 -0.88
C VAL A 392 32.74 -8.88 -1.31
N PRO A 393 33.89 -8.92 -0.63
CA PRO A 393 34.95 -9.88 -0.94
C PRO A 393 34.55 -11.31 -0.56
N GLU A 394 35.23 -12.28 -1.18
CA GLU A 394 35.19 -13.73 -0.86
C GLU A 394 33.86 -14.49 -1.09
N VAL A 395 32.74 -13.82 -1.39
CA VAL A 395 31.50 -14.49 -1.81
C VAL A 395 31.61 -14.97 -3.26
N SER A 396 31.47 -16.28 -3.50
CA SER A 396 31.53 -16.87 -4.85
C SER A 396 30.16 -16.94 -5.52
N GLU A 397 30.15 -17.21 -6.83
CA GLU A 397 28.91 -17.44 -7.59
C GLU A 397 28.16 -18.71 -7.14
N GLU A 398 28.84 -19.65 -6.47
CA GLU A 398 28.21 -20.85 -5.86
C GLU A 398 27.46 -20.46 -4.58
N ASP A 399 28.06 -19.64 -3.72
CA ASP A 399 27.41 -19.08 -2.53
C ASP A 399 26.17 -18.24 -2.89
N LEU A 400 26.25 -17.45 -3.97
CA LEU A 400 25.10 -16.68 -4.47
C LEU A 400 23.99 -17.58 -5.02
N ARG A 401 24.32 -18.74 -5.62
CA ARG A 401 23.29 -19.73 -6.03
C ARG A 401 22.57 -20.30 -4.82
N ASP A 402 23.29 -20.69 -3.76
CA ASP A 402 22.68 -21.17 -2.51
C ASP A 402 21.72 -20.14 -1.90
N LEU A 403 22.05 -18.84 -1.98
CA LEU A 403 21.15 -17.76 -1.59
C LEU A 403 19.90 -17.69 -2.49
N VAL A 404 20.04 -17.79 -3.81
CA VAL A 404 18.90 -17.80 -4.76
C VAL A 404 18.00 -19.04 -4.59
N GLU A 405 18.57 -20.18 -4.21
CA GLU A 405 17.78 -21.40 -3.92
C GLU A 405 16.97 -21.32 -2.63
N GLN A 406 17.44 -20.52 -1.66
CA GLN A 406 16.77 -20.34 -0.37
C GLN A 406 15.84 -19.12 -0.31
N PHE A 407 16.26 -17.99 -0.87
CA PHE A 407 15.65 -16.69 -0.68
C PHE A 407 14.96 -16.19 -1.95
N SER A 408 13.65 -15.95 -1.87
CA SER A 408 12.85 -15.31 -2.92
C SER A 408 12.60 -13.85 -2.57
N LEU A 409 13.67 -13.05 -2.53
CA LEU A 409 13.63 -11.65 -2.11
C LEU A 409 13.38 -10.68 -3.29
N PRO A 410 12.62 -9.59 -3.08
CA PRO A 410 12.58 -8.47 -4.02
C PRO A 410 13.94 -7.76 -4.14
N PRO A 411 14.29 -7.16 -5.30
CA PRO A 411 15.60 -6.54 -5.52
C PRO A 411 16.00 -5.44 -4.53
N HIS A 412 15.04 -4.71 -3.97
CA HIS A 412 15.33 -3.68 -2.98
C HIS A 412 15.75 -4.26 -1.61
N LEU A 413 15.27 -5.46 -1.25
CA LEU A 413 15.73 -6.19 -0.06
C LEU A 413 17.10 -6.84 -0.31
N ILE A 414 17.35 -7.38 -1.50
CA ILE A 414 18.66 -7.95 -1.86
C ILE A 414 19.76 -6.87 -1.78
N ARG A 415 19.50 -5.67 -2.31
CA ARG A 415 20.40 -4.51 -2.17
C ARG A 415 20.56 -4.05 -0.71
N SER A 416 19.52 -4.16 0.12
CA SER A 416 19.61 -3.88 1.56
C SER A 416 20.50 -4.89 2.28
N ALA A 417 20.36 -6.18 1.95
CA ALA A 417 21.21 -7.25 2.46
C ALA A 417 22.69 -7.04 2.09
N GLY A 418 23.01 -6.76 0.82
CA GLY A 418 24.37 -6.46 0.38
C GLY A 418 24.98 -5.26 1.10
N ALA A 419 24.24 -4.14 1.16
CA ALA A 419 24.67 -2.94 1.89
C ALA A 419 24.82 -3.18 3.42
N ALA A 420 24.05 -4.10 4.01
CA ALA A 420 24.22 -4.52 5.39
C ALA A 420 25.51 -5.32 5.59
N VAL A 421 25.82 -6.26 4.69
CA VAL A 421 27.08 -7.05 4.75
C VAL A 421 28.29 -6.15 4.58
N VAL A 422 28.31 -5.23 3.61
CA VAL A 422 29.41 -4.26 3.42
C VAL A 422 29.64 -3.39 4.66
N ARG A 423 28.57 -3.00 5.36
CA ARG A 423 28.66 -2.21 6.61
C ARG A 423 29.13 -3.03 7.80
N ASP A 424 28.67 -4.28 7.90
CA ASP A 424 28.87 -5.12 9.10
C ASP A 424 30.14 -5.99 9.02
N LEU A 425 30.80 -6.05 7.84
CA LEU A 425 32.14 -6.59 7.62
C LEU A 425 33.19 -5.83 8.47
N PRO A 426 33.74 -6.42 9.55
CA PRO A 426 34.86 -5.83 10.28
C PRO A 426 36.15 -6.02 9.47
N GLY A 427 37.10 -5.10 9.62
CA GLY A 427 38.35 -5.13 8.83
C GLY A 427 39.31 -6.29 9.11
N GLU A 428 39.00 -7.21 10.05
CA GLU A 428 39.86 -8.36 10.40
C GLU A 428 39.06 -9.52 11.09
N ASP A 429 39.26 -10.75 10.59
CA ASP A 429 39.42 -12.04 11.28
C ASP A 429 38.29 -12.89 11.94
N GLU A 430 36.99 -12.55 12.00
CA GLU A 430 36.01 -13.46 12.68
C GLU A 430 34.72 -13.88 11.95
N LEU A 431 34.36 -13.33 10.78
CA LEU A 431 33.10 -13.69 10.10
C LEU A 431 33.29 -13.93 8.59
N ASP A 432 33.02 -15.18 8.19
CA ASP A 432 32.87 -15.61 6.80
C ASP A 432 31.81 -14.77 6.07
N ALA A 433 32.18 -14.23 4.91
CA ALA A 433 31.32 -13.37 4.09
C ALA A 433 30.06 -14.11 3.60
N THR A 434 30.14 -15.41 3.32
CA THR A 434 28.98 -16.25 2.98
C THR A 434 28.02 -16.37 4.17
N ALA A 435 28.55 -16.61 5.37
CA ALA A 435 27.73 -16.66 6.59
C ALA A 435 27.07 -15.30 6.92
N LEU A 436 27.73 -14.18 6.61
CA LEU A 436 27.14 -12.84 6.69
C LEU A 436 26.04 -12.63 5.65
N ALA A 437 26.25 -13.04 4.39
CA ALA A 437 25.27 -12.96 3.32
C ALA A 437 23.99 -13.75 3.64
N TRP A 438 24.13 -14.98 4.14
CA TRP A 438 23.00 -15.80 4.61
C TRP A 438 22.24 -15.14 5.78
N ARG A 439 22.97 -14.57 6.75
CA ARG A 439 22.37 -13.85 7.89
C ARG A 439 21.65 -12.56 7.46
N ALA A 440 22.15 -11.87 6.44
CA ALA A 440 21.51 -10.68 5.87
C ALA A 440 20.24 -11.06 5.10
N GLY A 441 20.29 -12.12 4.27
CA GLY A 441 19.12 -12.69 3.59
C GLY A 441 18.03 -13.13 4.57
N LEU A 442 18.39 -13.85 5.64
CA LEU A 442 17.46 -14.15 6.75
C LEU A 442 16.89 -12.87 7.38
N THR A 443 17.71 -11.85 7.61
CA THR A 443 17.26 -10.62 8.29
C THR A 443 16.26 -9.83 7.45
N GLU A 444 16.47 -9.70 6.15
CA GLU A 444 15.52 -9.06 5.25
C GLU A 444 14.25 -9.90 5.05
N ALA A 445 14.37 -11.24 5.04
CA ALA A 445 13.22 -12.14 4.97
C ALA A 445 12.33 -12.10 6.24
N ARG A 446 12.86 -11.72 7.42
CA ARG A 446 12.08 -11.56 8.66
C ARG A 446 11.10 -10.39 8.62
N MET A 447 11.37 -9.36 7.81
CA MET A 447 10.64 -8.09 7.82
C MET A 447 9.14 -8.30 7.48
N GLY A 448 8.30 -8.21 8.51
CA GLY A 448 6.85 -8.41 8.45
C GLY A 448 6.31 -9.73 9.04
N MET A 449 7.17 -10.66 9.50
CA MET A 449 6.70 -11.88 10.18
C MET A 449 6.56 -11.75 11.71
N ASP A 450 7.34 -10.87 12.36
CA ASP A 450 7.31 -10.70 13.82
C ASP A 450 5.96 -10.17 14.35
N GLU A 451 5.09 -9.59 13.49
CA GLU A 451 3.72 -9.18 13.83
C GLU A 451 2.69 -10.33 13.80
N LEU A 452 3.02 -11.46 13.15
CA LEU A 452 2.07 -12.52 12.78
C LEU A 452 2.29 -13.84 13.52
N GLY A 453 3.36 -13.96 14.31
CA GLY A 453 3.69 -15.18 15.03
C GLY A 453 4.87 -15.00 15.99
N ARG A 454 5.06 -15.97 16.87
CA ARG A 454 6.17 -15.97 17.83
C ARG A 454 7.41 -16.60 17.20
N ARG A 455 8.42 -15.78 16.89
CA ARG A 455 9.75 -16.25 16.50
C ARG A 455 10.46 -16.96 17.66
N ILE A 456 11.14 -18.05 17.35
CA ILE A 456 12.11 -18.74 18.20
C ILE A 456 13.42 -18.86 17.44
N GLU A 457 14.49 -18.30 18.01
CA GLU A 457 15.87 -18.56 17.57
C GLU A 457 16.24 -20.00 17.98
N PRO A 458 16.53 -20.92 17.03
CA PRO A 458 16.74 -22.32 17.36
C PRO A 458 18.04 -22.58 18.11
N ARG A 459 17.95 -23.10 19.33
CA ARG A 459 19.11 -23.42 20.18
C ARG A 459 19.27 -24.92 20.41
N ALA A 460 18.17 -25.66 20.48
CA ALA A 460 18.18 -27.12 20.61
C ALA A 460 18.80 -27.81 19.39
N ALA A 461 19.60 -28.85 19.63
CA ALA A 461 20.19 -29.74 18.62
C ALA A 461 19.67 -31.19 18.78
N TRP A 462 20.05 -32.09 17.87
CA TRP A 462 19.69 -33.52 17.96
C TRP A 462 20.08 -34.18 19.29
N GLY A 463 21.14 -33.68 19.95
CA GLY A 463 21.56 -34.12 21.27
C GLY A 463 20.61 -33.73 22.42
N ASP A 464 19.67 -32.80 22.21
CA ASP A 464 18.68 -32.40 23.22
C ASP A 464 17.36 -33.18 23.08
N LEU A 465 17.12 -33.80 21.92
CA LEU A 465 15.90 -34.55 21.63
C LEU A 465 16.05 -36.04 22.01
N VAL A 466 15.11 -36.56 22.79
CA VAL A 466 15.01 -37.98 23.14
C VAL A 466 13.72 -38.53 22.56
N LEU A 467 13.85 -39.39 21.55
CA LEU A 467 12.76 -40.13 20.90
C LEU A 467 13.29 -41.48 20.42
N ALA A 468 12.41 -42.46 20.25
CA ALA A 468 12.74 -43.73 19.61
C ALA A 468 13.29 -43.53 18.17
N GLU A 469 14.24 -44.40 17.77
CA GLU A 469 15.00 -44.27 16.51
C GLU A 469 14.12 -44.26 15.24
N ARG A 470 12.91 -44.83 15.29
CA ARG A 470 11.95 -44.73 14.18
C ARG A 470 11.52 -43.28 13.92
N GLN A 471 11.19 -42.54 14.98
CA GLN A 471 10.79 -41.14 14.91
C GLN A 471 11.95 -40.26 14.47
N LEU A 472 13.15 -40.46 15.05
CA LEU A 472 14.35 -39.72 14.67
C LEU A 472 14.70 -39.88 13.18
N ARG A 473 14.54 -41.09 12.61
CA ARG A 473 14.74 -41.31 11.17
C ARG A 473 13.73 -40.52 10.31
N ILE A 474 12.45 -40.47 10.68
CA ILE A 474 11.46 -39.68 9.93
C ILE A 474 11.77 -38.18 10.02
N LEU A 475 12.21 -37.67 11.18
CA LEU A 475 12.63 -36.27 11.31
C LEU A 475 13.85 -35.95 10.43
N ARG A 476 14.85 -36.84 10.36
CA ARG A 476 15.99 -36.70 9.45
C ARG A 476 15.57 -36.78 7.96
N GLU A 477 14.59 -37.60 7.62
CA GLU A 477 14.01 -37.70 6.27
C GLU A 477 13.30 -36.42 5.85
N ILE A 478 12.54 -35.79 6.76
CA ILE A 478 11.92 -34.46 6.55
C ILE A 478 13.00 -33.41 6.25
N VAL A 479 14.05 -33.33 7.08
CA VAL A 479 15.18 -32.40 6.88
C VAL A 479 15.87 -32.65 5.53
N ALA A 480 16.13 -33.91 5.18
CA ALA A 480 16.75 -34.27 3.91
C ALA A 480 15.90 -33.82 2.70
N HIS A 481 14.57 -34.01 2.74
CA HIS A 481 13.68 -33.52 1.67
C HIS A 481 13.68 -32.01 1.51
N VAL A 482 13.81 -31.23 2.60
CA VAL A 482 13.92 -29.77 2.51
C VAL A 482 15.26 -29.37 1.92
N ARG A 483 16.37 -29.94 2.43
CA ARG A 483 17.74 -29.64 1.99
C ARG A 483 18.01 -30.04 0.53
N GLN A 484 17.37 -31.10 0.03
CA GLN A 484 17.57 -31.61 -1.34
C GLN A 484 16.47 -31.17 -2.32
N ARG A 485 15.63 -30.20 -1.93
CA ARG A 485 14.48 -29.77 -2.74
C ARG A 485 14.88 -29.23 -4.11
N SER A 486 15.99 -28.48 -4.19
CA SER A 486 16.39 -27.85 -5.45
C SER A 486 16.86 -28.89 -6.46
N THR A 487 17.83 -29.72 -6.07
CA THR A 487 18.32 -30.83 -6.88
C THR A 487 17.20 -31.75 -7.37
N VAL A 488 16.27 -32.16 -6.51
CA VAL A 488 15.18 -33.06 -6.93
C VAL A 488 14.16 -32.34 -7.82
N TYR A 489 13.72 -31.12 -7.47
CA TYR A 489 12.62 -30.46 -8.19
C TYR A 489 13.07 -29.67 -9.41
N GLN A 490 14.23 -29.03 -9.37
CA GLN A 490 14.79 -28.18 -10.41
C GLN A 490 15.77 -28.98 -11.29
N GLU A 491 16.93 -29.41 -10.77
CA GLU A 491 17.96 -30.09 -11.58
C GLU A 491 17.46 -31.41 -12.21
N TRP A 492 16.74 -32.23 -11.43
CA TRP A 492 16.17 -33.51 -11.90
C TRP A 492 14.77 -33.33 -12.53
N GLY A 493 14.25 -32.10 -12.61
CA GLY A 493 13.01 -31.75 -13.32
C GLY A 493 11.71 -32.28 -12.71
N PHE A 494 11.69 -32.80 -11.48
CA PHE A 494 10.45 -33.35 -10.90
C PHE A 494 9.35 -32.29 -10.73
N ALA A 495 9.66 -30.99 -10.67
CA ALA A 495 8.65 -29.92 -10.60
C ALA A 495 7.71 -29.90 -11.81
N GLU A 496 8.23 -30.16 -13.03
CA GLU A 496 7.42 -30.14 -14.25
C GLU A 496 6.39 -31.27 -14.28
N THR A 497 6.75 -32.41 -13.69
CA THR A 497 5.88 -33.59 -13.57
C THR A 497 4.89 -33.44 -12.40
N LEU A 498 5.37 -32.96 -11.25
CA LEU A 498 4.58 -32.74 -10.03
C LEU A 498 3.93 -31.36 -10.02
N ARG A 499 2.85 -31.21 -10.80
CA ARG A 499 2.10 -29.94 -10.97
C ARG A 499 1.60 -29.27 -9.67
N ARG A 500 1.65 -29.95 -8.51
CA ARG A 500 1.28 -29.48 -7.17
C ARG A 500 2.03 -30.27 -6.09
N GLY A 501 2.12 -29.74 -4.87
CA GLY A 501 2.65 -30.46 -3.71
C GLY A 501 4.17 -30.45 -3.58
N LEU A 502 4.81 -29.36 -4.01
CA LEU A 502 6.25 -29.15 -3.88
C LEU A 502 6.66 -28.74 -2.44
N GLY A 503 5.69 -28.32 -1.63
CA GLY A 503 5.89 -28.06 -0.20
C GLY A 503 6.11 -29.31 0.64
N VAL A 504 6.78 -29.14 1.78
CA VAL A 504 6.94 -30.22 2.77
C VAL A 504 5.99 -29.98 3.94
N THR A 505 4.95 -30.82 4.03
CA THR A 505 3.95 -30.78 5.10
C THR A 505 4.16 -31.92 6.10
N ALA A 506 4.21 -31.59 7.39
CA ALA A 506 4.38 -32.55 8.47
C ALA A 506 3.30 -32.39 9.56
N LEU A 507 2.86 -33.50 10.15
CA LEU A 507 1.98 -33.52 11.32
C LEU A 507 2.71 -34.19 12.49
N PHE A 508 2.89 -33.45 13.58
CA PHE A 508 3.48 -33.91 14.83
C PHE A 508 2.36 -34.21 15.83
N ALA A 509 2.11 -35.50 16.08
CA ALA A 509 0.98 -35.97 16.87
C ALA A 509 1.44 -36.60 18.19
N GLY A 510 0.93 -36.13 19.33
CA GLY A 510 1.27 -36.70 20.63
C GLY A 510 0.79 -35.84 21.79
N GLY A 511 0.89 -36.34 23.02
CA GLY A 511 0.42 -35.59 24.21
C GLY A 511 1.13 -34.24 24.42
N SER A 512 0.61 -33.44 25.34
CA SER A 512 1.32 -32.22 25.78
C SER A 512 2.67 -32.60 26.42
N GLY A 513 3.69 -31.78 26.18
CA GLY A 513 5.03 -31.98 26.76
C GLY A 513 5.86 -33.16 26.21
N THR A 514 5.46 -33.83 25.12
CA THR A 514 6.22 -34.95 24.50
C THR A 514 7.33 -34.50 23.53
N GLY A 515 7.59 -33.20 23.39
CA GLY A 515 8.72 -32.68 22.60
C GLY A 515 8.41 -32.28 21.15
N LYS A 516 7.13 -32.13 20.78
CA LYS A 516 6.71 -31.68 19.42
C LYS A 516 7.42 -30.39 18.98
N THR A 517 7.31 -29.33 19.77
CA THR A 517 7.94 -28.02 19.52
C THR A 517 9.47 -28.10 19.55
N LEU A 518 10.04 -28.91 20.44
CA LEU A 518 11.49 -29.14 20.54
C LEU A 518 12.03 -29.80 19.26
N ALA A 519 11.31 -30.78 18.69
CA ALA A 519 11.71 -31.39 17.43
C ALA A 519 11.63 -30.40 16.25
N ALA A 520 10.66 -29.50 16.23
CA ALA A 520 10.61 -28.42 15.24
C ALA A 520 11.81 -27.46 15.38
N GLU A 521 12.19 -27.11 16.61
CA GLU A 521 13.37 -26.29 16.90
C GLU A 521 14.68 -26.97 16.43
N VAL A 522 14.85 -28.27 16.72
CA VAL A 522 16.00 -29.05 16.26
C VAL A 522 16.11 -29.09 14.74
N MET A 523 14.99 -29.27 14.02
CA MET A 523 15.00 -29.24 12.56
C MET A 523 15.27 -27.84 11.99
N ALA A 524 14.74 -26.78 12.62
CA ALA A 524 15.03 -25.40 12.22
C ALA A 524 16.53 -25.10 12.33
N LYS A 525 17.17 -25.52 13.43
CA LYS A 525 18.62 -25.39 13.64
C LYS A 525 19.43 -26.16 12.60
N GLU A 526 19.06 -27.42 12.31
CA GLU A 526 19.73 -28.27 11.31
C GLU A 526 19.56 -27.74 9.87
N LEU A 527 18.53 -26.95 9.60
CA LEU A 527 18.29 -26.32 8.30
C LEU A 527 18.86 -24.88 8.21
N GLY A 528 19.35 -24.29 9.30
CA GLY A 528 19.83 -22.90 9.33
C GLY A 528 18.71 -21.86 9.17
N LEU A 529 17.49 -22.19 9.60
CA LEU A 529 16.27 -21.40 9.42
C LEU A 529 15.69 -20.92 10.76
N ASP A 530 15.00 -19.78 10.76
CA ASP A 530 14.20 -19.36 11.91
C ASP A 530 12.92 -20.22 12.06
N LEU A 531 12.54 -20.49 13.31
CA LEU A 531 11.28 -21.15 13.67
C LEU A 531 10.23 -20.10 14.01
N PHE A 532 9.10 -20.10 13.31
CA PHE A 532 7.94 -19.27 13.62
C PHE A 532 6.79 -20.12 14.14
N ILE A 533 6.39 -19.89 15.39
CA ILE A 533 5.17 -20.50 15.96
C ILE A 533 3.98 -19.61 15.66
N ILE A 534 3.00 -20.17 14.96
CA ILE A 534 1.74 -19.53 14.61
C ILE A 534 0.66 -20.18 15.45
N ASP A 535 0.07 -19.38 16.34
CA ASP A 535 -1.08 -19.79 17.13
C ASP A 535 -2.35 -19.67 16.27
N LEU A 536 -2.88 -20.82 15.83
CA LEU A 536 -4.08 -20.87 15.02
C LEU A 536 -5.30 -20.23 15.71
N SER A 537 -5.35 -20.22 17.06
CA SER A 537 -6.45 -19.60 17.80
C SER A 537 -6.45 -18.07 17.71
N GLN A 538 -5.30 -17.45 17.46
CA GLN A 538 -5.15 -16.00 17.29
C GLN A 538 -5.39 -15.57 15.83
N VAL A 539 -5.07 -16.43 14.86
CA VAL A 539 -5.27 -16.15 13.42
C VAL A 539 -6.74 -16.30 13.01
N VAL A 540 -7.49 -17.19 13.67
CA VAL A 540 -8.90 -17.48 13.39
C VAL A 540 -9.80 -16.46 14.08
N SER A 541 -10.15 -15.41 13.32
CA SER A 541 -11.00 -14.33 13.82
C SER A 541 -12.49 -14.71 13.80
N LYS A 542 -13.34 -13.86 14.41
CA LYS A 542 -14.81 -13.97 14.28
C LYS A 542 -15.35 -13.41 12.94
N TYR A 543 -14.50 -12.83 12.10
CA TYR A 543 -14.89 -12.13 10.87
C TYR A 543 -14.48 -12.94 9.63
N ILE A 544 -15.48 -13.27 8.81
CA ILE A 544 -15.31 -14.10 7.61
C ILE A 544 -14.34 -13.42 6.63
N GLY A 545 -13.28 -14.14 6.25
CA GLY A 545 -12.27 -13.68 5.29
C GLY A 545 -11.04 -12.99 5.89
N GLU A 546 -11.11 -12.52 7.14
CA GLU A 546 -9.95 -11.95 7.85
C GLU A 546 -8.92 -13.04 8.19
N THR A 547 -9.39 -14.24 8.59
CA THR A 547 -8.55 -15.44 8.79
C THR A 547 -7.75 -15.80 7.54
N GLU A 548 -8.38 -15.82 6.36
CA GLU A 548 -7.70 -16.12 5.09
C GLU A 548 -6.66 -15.04 4.74
N LYS A 549 -6.97 -13.77 5.01
CA LYS A 549 -6.05 -12.63 4.81
C LYS A 549 -4.82 -12.74 5.71
N ASN A 550 -5.00 -13.10 6.98
CA ASN A 550 -3.91 -13.25 7.95
C ASN A 550 -3.05 -14.47 7.61
N LEU A 551 -3.66 -15.62 7.29
CA LEU A 551 -2.93 -16.78 6.76
C LEU A 551 -2.17 -16.44 5.47
N ARG A 552 -2.77 -15.66 4.56
CA ARG A 552 -2.09 -15.19 3.34
C ARG A 552 -0.82 -14.42 3.69
N LYS A 553 -0.92 -13.39 4.56
CA LYS A 553 0.23 -12.59 5.02
C LYS A 553 1.35 -13.47 5.61
N VAL A 554 1.00 -14.44 6.44
CA VAL A 554 1.95 -15.39 7.06
C VAL A 554 2.73 -16.17 6.00
N PHE A 555 2.05 -16.83 5.06
CA PHE A 555 2.74 -17.63 4.03
C PHE A 555 3.49 -16.75 3.02
N ASP A 556 2.91 -15.63 2.58
CA ASP A 556 3.56 -14.69 1.63
C ASP A 556 4.85 -14.08 2.22
N ALA A 557 4.89 -13.85 3.53
CA ALA A 557 6.10 -13.39 4.22
C ALA A 557 7.11 -14.53 4.40
N ALA A 558 6.66 -15.74 4.75
CA ALA A 558 7.51 -16.91 4.91
C ALA A 558 8.17 -17.37 3.59
N GLU A 559 7.48 -17.21 2.45
CA GLU A 559 7.99 -17.54 1.11
C GLU A 559 9.26 -16.77 0.73
N ARG A 560 9.51 -15.60 1.35
CA ARG A 560 10.69 -14.75 1.06
C ARG A 560 12.02 -15.36 1.49
N GLY A 561 12.04 -16.15 2.57
CA GLY A 561 13.26 -16.78 3.09
C GLY A 561 13.10 -18.22 3.55
N GLY A 562 11.98 -18.86 3.20
CA GLY A 562 11.74 -20.28 3.43
C GLY A 562 11.76 -20.70 4.89
N ALA A 563 11.23 -19.88 5.80
CA ALA A 563 11.23 -20.14 7.24
C ALA A 563 10.46 -21.43 7.64
N LEU A 564 10.78 -21.99 8.80
CA LEU A 564 10.05 -23.15 9.31
C LEU A 564 8.80 -22.67 10.06
N LEU A 565 7.63 -23.02 9.53
CA LEU A 565 6.33 -22.64 10.11
C LEU A 565 5.80 -23.77 11.00
N LEU A 566 5.53 -23.46 12.27
CA LEU A 566 4.90 -24.37 13.22
C LEU A 566 3.52 -23.85 13.62
N PHE A 567 2.48 -24.49 13.09
CA PHE A 567 1.09 -24.27 13.45
C PHE A 567 0.78 -25.13 14.69
N ASP A 568 0.67 -24.50 15.86
CA ASP A 568 0.35 -25.20 17.11
C ASP A 568 -1.16 -25.41 17.27
N GLU A 569 -1.55 -26.42 18.05
CA GLU A 569 -2.95 -26.74 18.41
C GLU A 569 -3.91 -26.93 17.23
N ALA A 570 -3.49 -27.64 16.18
CA ALA A 570 -4.31 -27.87 14.98
C ALA A 570 -5.69 -28.50 15.29
N ASP A 571 -5.83 -29.30 16.36
CA ASP A 571 -7.11 -29.87 16.79
C ASP A 571 -8.20 -28.82 17.11
N ALA A 572 -7.84 -27.56 17.43
CA ALA A 572 -8.80 -26.46 17.57
C ALA A 572 -9.53 -26.13 16.25
N LEU A 573 -8.86 -26.29 15.10
CA LEU A 573 -9.46 -26.12 13.77
C LEU A 573 -10.08 -27.41 13.24
N PHE A 574 -9.39 -28.54 13.38
CA PHE A 574 -9.70 -29.79 12.66
C PHE A 574 -10.49 -30.84 13.45
N GLY A 575 -10.82 -30.61 14.72
CA GLY A 575 -11.58 -31.56 15.53
C GLY A 575 -12.92 -31.94 14.89
N LYS A 576 -13.26 -33.24 14.86
CA LYS A 576 -14.51 -33.82 14.33
C LYS A 576 -15.76 -33.00 14.67
N ARG A 577 -16.16 -32.10 13.77
CA ARG A 577 -17.45 -31.42 13.85
C ARG A 577 -18.54 -32.38 13.38
N SER A 578 -19.55 -32.57 14.23
CA SER A 578 -20.74 -33.33 13.91
C SER A 578 -21.48 -32.75 12.71
N GLU A 579 -22.32 -33.59 12.07
CA GLU A 579 -23.09 -33.28 10.85
C GLU A 579 -23.61 -31.84 10.77
N VAL A 580 -23.36 -31.22 9.61
CA VAL A 580 -23.70 -29.82 9.28
C VAL A 580 -25.13 -29.47 9.68
N LYS A 581 -25.28 -28.59 10.66
CA LYS A 581 -26.58 -28.00 11.04
C LYS A 581 -26.64 -26.49 10.93
N ASP A 582 -25.49 -25.80 10.89
CA ASP A 582 -25.47 -24.35 10.89
C ASP A 582 -24.63 -23.74 9.76
N SER A 583 -24.94 -22.48 9.42
CA SER A 583 -24.24 -21.75 8.36
C SER A 583 -22.78 -21.45 8.73
N HIS A 584 -22.49 -21.35 10.03
CA HIS A 584 -21.17 -21.08 10.59
C HIS A 584 -20.16 -22.22 10.35
N ASP A 585 -20.60 -23.48 10.30
CA ASP A 585 -19.71 -24.64 10.08
C ASP A 585 -19.22 -24.76 8.63
N ARG A 586 -19.94 -24.19 7.67
CA ARG A 586 -19.49 -24.17 6.27
C ARG A 586 -18.29 -23.24 6.06
N TYR A 587 -18.18 -22.14 6.81
CA TYR A 587 -17.06 -21.21 6.69
C TYR A 587 -15.76 -21.76 7.30
N ALA A 588 -15.84 -22.44 8.45
CA ALA A 588 -14.66 -23.09 9.05
C ALA A 588 -14.03 -24.15 8.12
N ASN A 589 -14.84 -24.89 7.37
CA ASN A 589 -14.36 -25.84 6.37
C ASN A 589 -13.64 -25.17 5.18
N LEU A 590 -14.00 -23.93 4.84
CA LEU A 590 -13.33 -23.14 3.80
C LEU A 590 -11.96 -22.65 4.27
N GLU A 591 -11.86 -22.11 5.49
CA GLU A 591 -10.60 -21.68 6.11
C GLU A 591 -9.60 -22.84 6.24
N VAL A 592 -10.09 -24.01 6.71
CA VAL A 592 -9.34 -25.28 6.74
C VAL A 592 -8.81 -25.67 5.35
N SER A 593 -9.65 -25.53 4.32
CA SER A 593 -9.27 -25.85 2.94
C SER A 593 -8.24 -24.86 2.38
N TYR A 594 -8.33 -23.59 2.74
CA TYR A 594 -7.36 -22.54 2.38
C TYR A 594 -6.00 -22.79 3.03
N LEU A 595 -5.97 -23.08 4.35
CA LEU A 595 -4.74 -23.41 5.08
C LEU A 595 -4.02 -24.59 4.44
N LEU A 596 -4.73 -25.69 4.16
CA LEU A 596 -4.17 -26.87 3.49
C LEU A 596 -3.62 -26.53 2.09
N MET A 597 -4.36 -25.77 1.30
CA MET A 597 -3.92 -25.33 -0.03
C MET A 597 -2.64 -24.48 0.04
N ARG A 598 -2.54 -23.56 1.00
CA ARG A 598 -1.32 -22.76 1.21
C ARG A 598 -0.15 -23.62 1.68
N MET A 599 -0.38 -24.57 2.58
CA MET A 599 0.65 -25.52 3.02
C MET A 599 1.18 -26.43 1.90
N GLU A 600 0.32 -26.83 0.96
CA GLU A 600 0.73 -27.61 -0.23
C GLU A 600 1.52 -26.77 -1.26
N ALA A 601 1.26 -25.46 -1.32
CA ALA A 601 1.93 -24.52 -2.22
C ALA A 601 3.23 -23.96 -1.63
N TYR A 602 3.33 -23.85 -0.31
CA TYR A 602 4.47 -23.26 0.40
C TYR A 602 5.76 -24.05 0.15
N ARG A 603 6.77 -23.43 -0.46
CA ARG A 603 8.06 -24.08 -0.83
C ARG A 603 8.97 -24.41 0.38
N GLY A 604 8.61 -23.96 1.58
CA GLY A 604 9.33 -24.28 2.82
C GLY A 604 8.76 -25.50 3.56
N LEU A 605 9.07 -25.58 4.85
CA LEU A 605 8.58 -26.63 5.75
C LEU A 605 7.46 -26.06 6.64
N ALA A 606 6.26 -26.65 6.52
CA ALA A 606 5.12 -26.32 7.36
C ALA A 606 4.72 -27.53 8.21
N ILE A 607 4.76 -27.35 9.52
CA ILE A 607 4.49 -28.37 10.54
C ILE A 607 3.21 -28.01 11.28
N LEU A 608 2.31 -28.97 11.43
CA LEU A 608 1.15 -28.88 12.32
C LEU A 608 1.42 -29.72 13.57
N THR A 609 1.10 -29.21 14.75
CA THR A 609 1.04 -30.04 15.96
C THR A 609 -0.40 -30.46 16.24
N THR A 610 -0.59 -31.61 16.90
CA THR A 610 -1.87 -31.95 17.51
C THR A 610 -1.70 -32.79 18.76
N ASN A 611 -2.62 -32.62 19.71
CA ASN A 611 -2.76 -33.53 20.85
C ASN A 611 -3.70 -34.71 20.54
N MET A 612 -4.59 -34.57 19.55
CA MET A 612 -5.70 -35.51 19.29
C MET A 612 -5.73 -36.02 17.83
N LYS A 613 -4.72 -36.77 17.40
CA LYS A 613 -4.64 -37.37 16.04
C LYS A 613 -5.92 -38.06 15.57
N GLN A 614 -6.64 -38.73 16.48
CA GLN A 614 -7.89 -39.45 16.16
C GLN A 614 -9.10 -38.54 15.90
N ALA A 615 -8.99 -37.25 16.21
CA ALA A 615 -10.01 -36.23 15.95
C ALA A 615 -9.86 -35.58 14.56
N LEU A 616 -8.76 -35.84 13.84
CA LEU A 616 -8.54 -35.36 12.49
C LEU A 616 -9.29 -36.23 11.45
N ASP A 617 -9.78 -35.60 10.38
CA ASP A 617 -10.43 -36.32 9.27
C ASP A 617 -9.42 -37.02 8.34
N THR A 618 -9.89 -38.09 7.71
CA THR A 618 -9.15 -38.87 6.71
C THR A 618 -8.79 -38.10 5.43
N ALA A 619 -9.57 -37.11 4.99
CA ALA A 619 -9.21 -36.29 3.84
C ALA A 619 -8.06 -35.34 4.15
N PHE A 620 -8.02 -34.78 5.37
CA PHE A 620 -6.88 -34.01 5.88
C PHE A 620 -5.60 -34.86 5.91
N MET A 621 -5.67 -36.05 6.52
CA MET A 621 -4.52 -36.95 6.66
C MET A 621 -3.90 -37.40 5.32
N ARG A 622 -4.66 -37.39 4.22
CA ARG A 622 -4.17 -37.70 2.85
C ARG A 622 -3.33 -36.58 2.23
N ARG A 623 -3.42 -35.35 2.74
CA ARG A 623 -2.74 -34.15 2.21
C ARG A 623 -1.45 -33.80 2.98
N ILE A 624 -1.26 -34.45 4.13
CA ILE A 624 -0.02 -34.36 4.92
C ILE A 624 0.99 -35.38 4.38
N ARG A 625 2.19 -34.92 3.99
CA ARG A 625 3.25 -35.78 3.45
C ARG A 625 3.91 -36.64 4.53
N PHE A 626 4.11 -36.09 5.72
CA PHE A 626 4.78 -36.77 6.83
C PHE A 626 3.97 -36.76 8.13
N VAL A 627 3.90 -37.90 8.81
CA VAL A 627 3.23 -38.02 10.12
C VAL A 627 4.20 -38.61 11.12
N VAL A 628 4.52 -37.83 12.16
CA VAL A 628 5.43 -38.22 13.23
C VAL A 628 4.64 -38.36 14.53
N ASP A 629 4.59 -39.58 15.06
CA ASP A 629 3.95 -39.87 16.34
C ASP A 629 4.96 -39.71 17.48
N PHE A 630 4.65 -38.82 18.44
CA PHE A 630 5.39 -38.53 19.67
C PHE A 630 4.69 -39.26 20.84
N PRO A 631 4.98 -40.55 21.06
CA PRO A 631 4.38 -41.31 22.16
C PRO A 631 4.80 -40.75 23.52
N PHE A 632 4.11 -41.20 24.57
CA PHE A 632 4.56 -40.95 25.94
C PHE A 632 5.89 -41.69 26.19
N PRO A 633 6.92 -41.03 26.76
CA PRO A 633 8.26 -41.61 26.85
C PRO A 633 8.29 -42.82 27.80
N GLY A 634 8.99 -43.88 27.38
CA GLY A 634 9.27 -45.06 28.19
C GLY A 634 10.27 -44.78 29.33
N GLU A 635 10.45 -45.71 30.26
CA GLU A 635 11.31 -45.50 31.43
C GLU A 635 12.78 -45.21 31.06
N SER A 636 13.34 -45.93 30.08
CA SER A 636 14.68 -45.67 29.56
C SER A 636 14.82 -44.29 28.91
N GLU A 637 13.80 -43.85 28.17
CA GLU A 637 13.74 -42.52 27.54
C GLU A 637 13.62 -41.42 28.61
N ARG A 638 12.80 -41.62 29.66
CA ARG A 638 12.68 -40.68 30.79
C ARG A 638 13.99 -40.55 31.57
N ALA A 639 14.72 -41.65 31.79
CA ALA A 639 16.05 -41.61 32.43
C ALA A 639 17.02 -40.74 31.63
N GLU A 640 17.02 -40.86 30.29
CA GLU A 640 17.85 -40.05 29.42
C GLU A 640 17.42 -38.57 29.40
N ILE A 641 16.11 -38.28 29.40
CA ILE A 641 15.60 -36.91 29.55
C ILE A 641 16.08 -36.31 30.88
N TRP A 642 16.02 -37.06 31.99
CA TRP A 642 16.53 -36.60 33.29
C TRP A 642 18.03 -36.27 33.25
N ARG A 643 18.86 -37.10 32.62
CA ARG A 643 20.31 -36.84 32.47
C ARG A 643 20.60 -35.55 31.68
N ARG A 644 19.79 -35.23 30.66
CA ARG A 644 19.99 -34.04 29.81
C ARG A 644 19.40 -32.76 30.42
N VAL A 645 18.28 -32.87 31.13
CA VAL A 645 17.61 -31.73 31.78
C VAL A 645 18.43 -31.18 32.96
N LEU A 646 19.21 -32.02 33.63
CA LEU A 646 20.06 -31.63 34.77
C LEU A 646 21.41 -31.09 34.28
N PRO A 647 21.73 -29.79 34.47
CA PRO A 647 22.98 -29.22 33.99
C PRO A 647 24.19 -29.81 34.72
N ALA A 648 25.28 -30.11 34.01
CA ALA A 648 26.52 -30.61 34.61
C ALA A 648 27.16 -29.68 35.67
N ARG A 649 26.79 -28.39 35.67
CA ARG A 649 27.21 -27.40 36.69
C ARG A 649 26.32 -27.37 37.94
N ALA A 650 25.16 -28.04 37.94
CA ALA A 650 24.25 -28.00 39.08
C ALA A 650 24.85 -28.77 40.28
N PRO A 651 24.89 -28.18 41.49
CA PRO A 651 25.44 -28.85 42.65
C PRO A 651 24.49 -29.96 43.11
N MET A 652 24.79 -31.20 42.76
CA MET A 652 23.93 -32.37 43.04
C MET A 652 24.54 -33.27 44.13
N LYS A 653 23.67 -33.98 44.86
CA LYS A 653 24.05 -34.98 45.87
C LYS A 653 23.01 -36.11 45.88
N GLY A 654 23.43 -37.30 45.45
CA GLY A 654 22.58 -38.50 45.48
C GLY A 654 21.37 -38.44 44.55
N ILE A 655 21.43 -37.66 43.45
CA ILE A 655 20.42 -37.69 42.39
C ILE A 655 20.67 -38.92 41.51
N ASP A 656 19.62 -39.72 41.30
CA ASP A 656 19.64 -40.97 40.53
C ASP A 656 18.61 -40.84 39.38
N PRO A 657 19.05 -40.59 38.12
CA PRO A 657 18.16 -40.44 36.97
C PRO A 657 17.26 -41.66 36.70
N GLU A 658 17.75 -42.87 37.01
CA GLU A 658 17.03 -44.13 36.87
C GLU A 658 15.90 -44.26 37.90
N GLN A 659 16.09 -43.75 39.13
CA GLN A 659 15.00 -43.62 40.11
C GLN A 659 14.02 -42.52 39.73
N LEU A 660 14.49 -41.37 39.23
CA LEU A 660 13.63 -40.28 38.75
C LEU A 660 12.79 -40.70 37.52
N ALA A 661 13.31 -41.61 36.70
CA ALA A 661 12.62 -42.15 35.53
C ALA A 661 11.36 -42.96 35.85
N ARG A 662 11.20 -43.43 37.09
CA ARG A 662 9.99 -44.15 37.52
C ARG A 662 8.75 -43.26 37.49
N LEU A 663 8.91 -41.95 37.67
CA LEU A 663 7.81 -40.98 37.52
C LEU A 663 7.19 -41.10 36.12
N THR A 664 5.89 -41.40 36.05
CA THR A 664 5.17 -41.51 34.78
C THR A 664 4.71 -40.13 34.31
N VAL A 665 5.67 -39.30 33.85
CA VAL A 665 5.49 -37.93 33.37
C VAL A 665 6.12 -37.69 31.99
N ALA A 666 5.61 -36.70 31.26
CA ALA A 666 6.16 -36.27 29.97
C ALA A 666 7.41 -35.37 30.14
N GLY A 667 8.20 -35.21 29.08
CA GLY A 667 9.46 -34.44 29.12
C GLY A 667 9.31 -32.99 29.57
N GLY A 668 8.22 -32.32 29.22
CA GLY A 668 7.89 -30.98 29.72
C GLY A 668 7.77 -30.93 31.25
N SER A 669 7.03 -31.88 31.84
CA SER A 669 6.90 -31.99 33.30
C SER A 669 8.21 -32.42 33.98
N ILE A 670 9.04 -33.26 33.34
CA ILE A 670 10.39 -33.56 33.85
C ILE A 670 11.21 -32.27 34.00
N ARG A 671 11.20 -31.40 32.99
CA ARG A 671 11.88 -30.09 33.03
C ARG A 671 11.32 -29.19 34.14
N ASN A 672 10.01 -29.15 34.33
CA ASN A 672 9.36 -28.37 35.40
C ASN A 672 9.75 -28.87 36.79
N ILE A 673 9.78 -30.20 37.01
CA ILE A 673 10.16 -30.81 38.29
C ILE A 673 11.64 -30.54 38.59
N ALA A 674 12.53 -30.75 37.61
CA ALA A 674 13.96 -30.47 37.77
C ALA A 674 14.24 -29.02 38.15
N LEU A 675 13.59 -28.07 37.47
CA LEU A 675 13.74 -26.64 37.72
C LEU A 675 13.18 -26.25 39.10
N SER A 676 11.99 -26.74 39.44
CA SER A 676 11.37 -26.47 40.75
C SER A 676 12.20 -27.05 41.89
N GLY A 677 12.73 -28.27 41.73
CA GLY A 677 13.63 -28.90 42.70
C GLY A 677 14.95 -28.15 42.87
N ALA A 678 15.48 -27.55 41.79
CA ALA A 678 16.66 -26.69 41.85
C ALA A 678 16.40 -25.38 42.62
N PHE A 679 15.21 -24.77 42.47
CA PHE A 679 14.82 -23.60 43.26
C PHE A 679 14.65 -23.94 44.75
N LEU A 680 14.02 -25.06 45.09
CA LEU A 680 13.92 -25.53 46.48
C LEU A 680 15.30 -25.75 47.12
N ALA A 681 16.22 -26.39 46.40
CA ALA A 681 17.59 -26.59 46.86
C ALA A 681 18.34 -25.26 47.09
N ALA A 682 18.12 -24.27 46.22
CA ALA A 682 18.76 -22.96 46.31
C ALA A 682 18.23 -22.12 47.48
N GLU A 683 16.92 -22.17 47.76
CA GLU A 683 16.30 -21.50 48.92
C GLU A 683 16.83 -22.05 50.25
N GLU A 684 17.05 -23.38 50.33
CA GLU A 684 17.68 -24.03 51.49
C GLU A 684 19.20 -23.79 51.58
N GLY A 685 19.84 -23.29 50.52
CA GLY A 685 21.30 -23.15 50.42
C GLY A 685 22.06 -24.48 50.35
N ASP A 686 21.40 -25.59 49.98
CA ASP A 686 21.95 -26.95 49.92
C ASP A 686 22.09 -27.45 48.47
N ARG A 687 22.74 -28.60 48.30
CA ARG A 687 22.84 -29.31 47.02
C ARG A 687 21.51 -29.95 46.64
N LEU A 688 21.20 -29.97 45.35
CA LEU A 688 20.06 -30.66 44.77
C LEU A 688 20.07 -32.15 45.13
N GLN A 689 19.00 -32.62 45.76
CA GLN A 689 18.83 -33.94 46.38
C GLN A 689 17.46 -34.51 46.03
N MET A 690 17.30 -35.84 46.17
CA MET A 690 16.03 -36.54 45.89
C MET A 690 14.85 -35.99 46.72
N ARG A 691 15.09 -35.42 47.92
CA ARG A 691 14.05 -34.75 48.72
C ARG A 691 13.41 -33.56 48.00
N HIS A 692 14.22 -32.71 47.35
CA HIS A 692 13.73 -31.55 46.60
C HIS A 692 13.00 -31.99 45.32
N MET A 693 13.47 -33.07 44.67
CA MET A 693 12.78 -33.68 43.54
C MET A 693 11.43 -34.28 43.94
N LEU A 694 11.33 -34.91 45.11
CA LEU A 694 10.08 -35.47 45.63
C LEU A 694 9.03 -34.38 45.87
N GLU A 695 9.43 -33.26 46.46
CA GLU A 695 8.53 -32.13 46.72
C GLU A 695 8.11 -31.42 45.43
N ALA A 696 9.06 -31.18 44.52
CA ALA A 696 8.76 -30.66 43.18
C ALA A 696 7.82 -31.60 42.39
N ALA A 697 8.03 -32.92 42.47
CA ALA A 697 7.18 -33.91 41.83
C ALA A 697 5.76 -33.94 42.43
N ARG A 698 5.61 -33.79 43.75
CA ARG A 698 4.29 -33.65 44.40
C ARG A 698 3.53 -32.45 43.84
N THR A 699 4.17 -31.29 43.78
CA THR A 699 3.57 -30.06 43.26
C THR A 699 3.20 -30.17 41.78
N GLU A 700 4.05 -30.78 40.95
CA GLU A 700 3.73 -30.97 39.52
C GLU A 700 2.63 -32.03 39.31
N TYR A 701 2.61 -33.14 40.07
CA TYR A 701 1.52 -34.13 39.99
C TYR A 701 0.18 -33.52 40.41
N LEU A 702 0.15 -32.65 41.43
CA LEU A 702 -1.05 -31.92 41.83
C LEU A 702 -1.58 -31.00 40.71
N LYS A 703 -0.72 -30.31 39.94
CA LYS A 703 -1.14 -29.54 38.75
C LYS A 703 -1.70 -30.41 37.62
N LEU A 704 -1.34 -31.68 37.58
CA LEU A 704 -1.78 -32.66 36.59
C LEU A 704 -3.01 -33.47 37.07
N ASP A 705 -3.66 -33.06 38.17
CA ASP A 705 -4.74 -33.78 38.84
C ASP A 705 -4.42 -35.26 39.14
N ARG A 706 -3.15 -35.54 39.45
CA ARG A 706 -2.63 -36.89 39.72
C ARG A 706 -2.01 -36.98 41.11
N SER A 707 -1.95 -38.20 41.63
CA SER A 707 -1.26 -38.55 42.88
C SER A 707 -0.04 -39.41 42.58
N LEU A 708 1.06 -39.18 43.30
CA LEU A 708 2.25 -40.04 43.24
C LEU A 708 1.96 -41.40 43.87
N THR A 709 2.35 -42.48 43.19
CA THR A 709 2.24 -43.84 43.74
C THR A 709 3.46 -44.23 44.58
N PRO A 710 3.33 -45.10 45.60
CA PRO A 710 4.47 -45.57 46.39
C PRO A 710 5.57 -46.26 45.57
N SER A 711 5.21 -46.84 44.43
CA SER A 711 6.13 -47.45 43.45
C SER A 711 6.99 -46.41 42.71
N GLU A 712 6.43 -45.24 42.38
CA GLU A 712 7.14 -44.19 41.66
C GLU A 712 8.23 -43.52 42.51
N VAL A 713 8.02 -43.42 43.83
CA VAL A 713 8.92 -42.73 44.78
C VAL A 713 9.74 -43.68 45.67
N HIS A 714 9.74 -44.97 45.34
CA HIS A 714 10.41 -45.98 46.15
C HIS A 714 11.93 -45.78 46.18
N GLY A 715 12.51 -45.57 47.37
CA GLY A 715 13.95 -45.37 47.59
C GLY A 715 14.45 -43.92 47.56
N TRP A 716 13.55 -42.93 47.45
CA TRP A 716 13.92 -41.51 47.34
C TRP A 716 14.25 -40.82 48.68
N VAL A 717 13.92 -41.45 49.81
CA VAL A 717 14.08 -40.97 51.20
C VAL A 717 14.50 -42.13 52.09
#